data_AF-W9KTN1-F1
#
_entry.id   AF-W9KTN1-F1
#
_cell.length_a   1.000
_cell.length_b   1.000
_cell.length_c   1.000
_cell.angle_alpha   90.00
_cell.angle_beta   90.00
_cell.angle_gamma   90.00
#
_symmetry.space_group_name_H-M   'P 1'
#
loop_
_entity.id
_entity.type
_entity.pdbx_description
1 polymer ?
#
loop_
_entity_poly.entity_id
_entity_poly.type
_entity_poly.pdbx_seq_one_letter_code
_entity_poly.pdbx_strand_id
1 'polypeptide(L)'
;MRRLSPIQALEPPRTSSVAVTAHRPHRHFILKGRQTWTSTTSSNIAKSTLASLFLHPNSPRYSTTNCMLATYPSIATASASSRLRRLSISGAMASAFSAYHGPAAAASQHTITALGRWSVLNNSLPAVDKIKSLHVYDFDNTLFKTPLPNPQLWNGPTIGTLSNQETFVNGGWWHDSRILAATGEGIDIEEKRAWDGWWNDKIVDLVKLSMKQKDALCVLLTGRSERGFAELIKKMVTAKGLEFDMIGLKPAVSPSNQKFQSTMHFKQLFLGALMETYKQAEEIRVYEDRPKHTKGFRDFFAEFNRQQNITPTRGPLTAEVIQVADCATTLDPVIEVAEIQHMINIHNEMVSKQSPRGRQHRLRIKKTVFFTGYMIGPEDTKKLIKLAHIPQNMPQHELKYHGNNILICPRPCPASILEKVGGMGSKMKWEVVGTACFENSIWAAQLRPIPQHAKFHTDNPSPLVVLALRKGIRPMDAGKIQNWQPLPPEKSFVFETVVGEKVILRIEPEDPREDEYESLFANKSSKRKHNGDEDWNQRNPHGHYSGRNESRGYHSGGRGGRGRGSRGGRGNARGGRGGRGRGGGYNYRSLDDVEPKNQQGGYGPQVDYDDAYAPLSKTNNPPVSAPSGPSQGRGPQPPRGPAPSQGRPMGVQAANNNSDLQHYY
;
A
#
# COMPACT_ATOMS: atom_id res chain seq x y z
N MET A 1 -39.11 -78.78 26.31
CA MET A 1 -39.02 -77.45 26.94
C MET A 1 -40.14 -76.56 26.38
N ARG A 2 -40.95 -76.01 27.29
CA ARG A 2 -42.16 -75.15 27.12
C ARG A 2 -41.81 -73.82 26.41
N ARG A 3 -42.63 -73.05 25.67
CA ARG A 3 -44.07 -72.94 25.24
C ARG A 3 -44.04 -72.01 23.98
N LEU A 4 -44.67 -72.33 22.84
CA LEU A 4 -46.00 -71.94 22.31
C LEU A 4 -46.31 -70.41 22.14
N SER A 5 -46.86 -70.11 20.95
CA SER A 5 -47.25 -68.90 20.15
C SER A 5 -48.47 -68.09 20.70
N PRO A 6 -49.18 -67.13 20.01
CA PRO A 6 -49.22 -66.73 18.58
C PRO A 6 -49.62 -65.24 18.19
N ILE A 7 -49.74 -65.07 16.86
CA ILE A 7 -50.35 -64.09 15.92
C ILE A 7 -51.63 -63.32 16.37
N GLN A 8 -51.77 -62.04 15.92
CA GLN A 8 -52.97 -61.38 15.29
C GLN A 8 -52.68 -59.86 15.07
N ALA A 9 -52.60 -59.32 13.84
CA ALA A 9 -53.66 -58.87 12.92
C ALA A 9 -54.23 -57.46 13.20
N LEU A 10 -53.97 -56.46 12.33
CA LEU A 10 -54.96 -55.67 11.56
C LEU A 10 -54.34 -54.42 10.91
N GLU A 11 -54.75 -54.20 9.66
CA GLU A 11 -54.34 -53.17 8.69
C GLU A 11 -55.26 -51.89 8.79
N PRO A 12 -55.17 -50.87 7.92
CA PRO A 12 -55.18 -49.43 8.26
C PRO A 12 -56.51 -48.71 7.93
N PRO A 13 -56.54 -47.37 7.90
CA PRO A 13 -57.34 -46.69 6.89
C PRO A 13 -56.51 -45.76 5.99
N ARG A 14 -56.91 -45.83 4.71
CA ARG A 14 -56.52 -45.02 3.56
C ARG A 14 -57.26 -43.67 3.53
N THR A 15 -56.71 -42.77 2.70
CA THR A 15 -57.38 -41.70 1.89
C THR A 15 -58.01 -40.53 2.67
N SER A 16 -57.98 -39.27 2.23
CA SER A 16 -57.78 -38.69 0.88
C SER A 16 -57.55 -37.18 0.97
N SER A 17 -56.86 -36.68 -0.05
CA SER A 17 -56.78 -35.31 -0.55
C SER A 17 -58.09 -34.51 -0.52
N VAL A 18 -58.01 -33.22 -0.16
CA VAL A 18 -58.75 -32.13 -0.83
C VAL A 18 -57.89 -30.86 -0.83
N ALA A 19 -57.69 -30.32 -2.04
CA ALA A 19 -57.12 -29.01 -2.30
C ALA A 19 -58.15 -27.91 -2.00
N VAL A 20 -57.72 -26.80 -1.38
CA VAL A 20 -58.47 -25.54 -1.41
C VAL A 20 -57.52 -24.37 -1.68
N THR A 21 -57.74 -23.80 -2.84
CA THR A 21 -57.34 -22.49 -3.36
C THR A 21 -57.83 -21.37 -2.43
N ALA A 22 -56.99 -20.38 -2.09
CA ALA A 22 -57.43 -19.00 -1.90
C ALA A 22 -56.26 -18.00 -1.73
N HIS A 23 -56.18 -17.10 -2.71
CA HIS A 23 -55.89 -15.66 -2.64
C HIS A 23 -54.98 -15.04 -1.56
N ARG A 24 -53.98 -14.30 -2.11
CA ARG A 24 -53.36 -13.08 -1.56
C ARG A 24 -54.39 -12.16 -0.87
N PRO A 25 -53.94 -11.38 0.11
CA PRO A 25 -53.83 -9.95 -0.20
C PRO A 25 -52.53 -9.29 0.29
N HIS A 26 -52.08 -8.35 -0.54
CA HIS A 26 -51.19 -7.26 -0.18
C HIS A 26 -51.76 -6.48 1.01
N ARG A 27 -50.92 -6.15 2.00
CA ARG A 27 -51.19 -5.04 2.93
C ARG A 27 -50.12 -3.98 2.79
N HIS A 28 -50.57 -2.83 2.28
CA HIS A 28 -49.93 -1.54 2.43
C HIS A 28 -49.83 -1.16 3.91
N PHE A 29 -48.66 -0.68 4.32
CA PHE A 29 -48.54 0.20 5.48
C PHE A 29 -48.72 1.64 5.02
N ILE A 30 -49.87 2.23 5.37
CA ILE A 30 -50.12 3.67 5.34
C ILE A 30 -49.96 4.17 6.78
N LEU A 31 -49.02 5.10 6.99
CA LEU A 31 -49.02 6.00 8.13
C LEU A 31 -49.29 7.41 7.59
N LYS A 32 -50.46 7.95 7.90
CA LYS A 32 -50.85 9.36 7.70
C LYS A 32 -51.09 10.00 9.07
N GLY A 33 -50.63 11.24 9.22
CA GLY A 33 -50.87 12.15 10.34
C GLY A 33 -49.60 12.95 10.66
N ARG A 34 -49.21 13.97 9.88
CA ARG A 34 -49.79 15.31 9.71
C ARG A 34 -49.60 16.20 10.96
N GLN A 35 -48.57 17.05 10.94
CA GLN A 35 -48.66 18.43 11.42
C GLN A 35 -47.91 19.35 10.46
N THR A 36 -48.68 20.23 9.83
CA THR A 36 -48.28 21.34 8.97
C THR A 36 -48.17 22.59 9.83
N TRP A 37 -47.06 23.32 9.74
CA TRP A 37 -47.04 24.74 10.04
C TRP A 37 -46.79 25.51 8.74
N THR A 38 -47.78 26.32 8.40
CA THR A 38 -47.77 27.33 7.35
C THR A 38 -47.29 28.65 7.94
N SER A 39 -46.39 29.35 7.27
CA SER A 39 -46.39 30.82 7.28
C SER A 39 -45.78 31.35 5.99
N THR A 40 -46.68 31.76 5.10
CA THR A 40 -46.42 32.68 4.00
C THR A 40 -46.40 34.11 4.56
N THR A 41 -45.39 34.91 4.23
CA THR A 41 -45.58 36.36 4.10
C THR A 41 -44.63 36.93 3.06
N SER A 42 -45.19 37.80 2.22
CA SER A 42 -44.65 38.35 1.00
C SER A 42 -43.69 39.55 1.19
N SER A 43 -42.86 39.76 0.17
CA SER A 43 -42.43 41.02 -0.49
C SER A 43 -42.47 42.36 0.28
N ASN A 44 -41.35 43.10 0.25
CA ASN A 44 -41.20 44.39 -0.48
C ASN A 44 -39.76 44.97 -0.31
N ILE A 45 -39.04 45.20 -1.41
CA ILE A 45 -38.72 46.50 -2.07
C ILE A 45 -37.59 47.33 -1.41
N ALA A 46 -36.47 47.47 -2.14
CA ALA A 46 -35.71 48.71 -2.45
C ALA A 46 -34.33 48.29 -3.04
N LYS A 47 -34.10 48.29 -4.36
CA LYS A 47 -33.68 49.41 -5.24
C LYS A 47 -32.66 50.38 -4.61
N SER A 48 -31.40 50.29 -5.04
CA SER A 48 -30.61 51.48 -5.36
C SER A 48 -29.63 51.19 -6.51
N THR A 49 -29.96 51.75 -7.67
CA THR A 49 -29.06 51.98 -8.80
C THR A 49 -28.72 53.45 -8.76
N LEU A 50 -27.45 53.82 -8.88
CA LEU A 50 -27.05 55.14 -9.39
C LEU A 50 -25.78 54.98 -10.22
N ALA A 51 -25.94 55.18 -11.52
CA ALA A 51 -24.89 55.52 -12.46
C ALA A 51 -24.76 57.06 -12.49
N SER A 52 -23.55 57.59 -12.69
CA SER A 52 -23.14 58.24 -13.95
C SER A 52 -21.93 59.17 -13.81
N LEU A 53 -21.00 58.99 -14.75
CA LEU A 53 -20.31 59.98 -15.60
C LEU A 53 -19.56 61.16 -14.97
N PHE A 54 -18.29 61.33 -15.38
CA PHE A 54 -17.82 62.51 -16.11
C PHE A 54 -16.52 62.20 -16.90
N LEU A 55 -16.21 63.09 -17.84
CA LEU A 55 -15.44 62.90 -19.08
C LEU A 55 -13.91 63.10 -18.95
N HIS A 56 -13.23 62.63 -20.01
CA HIS A 56 -11.87 62.93 -20.53
C HIS A 56 -11.52 64.44 -20.63
N PRO A 57 -10.34 64.89 -21.18
CA PRO A 57 -9.04 64.24 -21.51
C PRO A 57 -7.80 65.08 -21.07
N ASN A 58 -6.56 64.57 -21.26
CA ASN A 58 -5.48 65.24 -22.01
C ASN A 58 -4.09 64.57 -21.84
N SER A 59 -3.46 64.24 -22.97
CA SER A 59 -2.00 64.27 -23.17
C SER A 59 -1.62 65.64 -23.78
N PRO A 60 -0.37 66.14 -23.73
CA PRO A 60 0.69 65.66 -24.65
C PRO A 60 2.17 65.77 -24.20
N ARG A 61 2.98 64.81 -24.72
CA ARG A 61 4.29 64.87 -25.43
C ARG A 61 5.51 65.72 -24.99
N TYR A 62 6.66 65.13 -25.39
CA TYR A 62 8.01 65.68 -25.73
C TYR A 62 9.01 65.82 -24.55
N SER A 63 10.32 65.55 -24.64
CA SER A 63 11.22 65.05 -25.70
C SER A 63 12.67 65.02 -25.17
N THR A 64 13.53 64.18 -25.78
CA THR A 64 15.00 64.36 -26.02
C THR A 64 15.98 64.36 -24.82
N THR A 65 17.23 63.87 -24.87
CA THR A 65 18.18 63.53 -25.96
C THR A 65 19.41 62.79 -25.37
N ASN A 66 20.03 61.92 -26.20
CA ASN A 66 21.49 61.70 -26.43
C ASN A 66 22.40 61.23 -25.26
N CYS A 67 23.52 60.49 -25.44
CA CYS A 67 24.47 60.23 -26.54
C CYS A 67 25.25 58.93 -26.17
N MET A 68 25.48 57.93 -27.04
CA MET A 68 26.58 57.76 -28.03
C MET A 68 27.94 57.24 -27.51
N LEU A 69 28.53 56.38 -28.37
CA LEU A 69 29.92 55.87 -28.50
C LEU A 69 30.34 54.64 -27.68
N ALA A 70 31.18 53.70 -28.14
CA ALA A 70 31.51 53.07 -29.44
C ALA A 70 32.78 52.20 -29.21
N THR A 71 32.80 50.98 -29.77
CA THR A 71 33.93 50.19 -30.39
C THR A 71 35.39 50.46 -29.95
N TYR A 72 36.23 49.44 -29.65
CA TYR A 72 37.02 48.62 -30.61
C TYR A 72 37.94 47.56 -29.90
N PRO A 73 38.75 46.71 -30.59
CA PRO A 73 38.93 45.28 -30.28
C PRO A 73 40.40 44.83 -30.00
N SER A 74 40.65 43.55 -29.69
CA SER A 74 41.78 42.78 -30.28
C SER A 74 41.99 41.33 -29.78
N ILE A 75 42.27 40.49 -30.78
CA ILE A 75 43.32 39.44 -30.89
C ILE A 75 43.07 38.04 -30.30
N ALA A 76 43.36 37.08 -31.20
CA ALA A 76 43.18 35.65 -31.19
C ALA A 76 44.27 34.87 -30.45
N THR A 77 43.96 33.64 -30.06
CA THR A 77 44.90 32.51 -30.15
C THR A 77 44.18 31.25 -30.62
N ALA A 78 44.80 30.60 -31.60
CA ALA A 78 44.41 29.30 -32.14
C ALA A 78 45.03 28.17 -31.30
N SER A 79 44.31 27.07 -31.12
CA SER A 79 44.94 25.77 -30.85
C SER A 79 44.17 24.66 -31.56
N ALA A 80 44.96 23.72 -32.08
CA ALA A 80 44.59 22.77 -33.11
C ALA A 80 44.11 21.43 -32.54
N SER A 81 43.29 20.75 -33.37
CA SER A 81 43.26 19.30 -33.60
C SER A 81 42.92 18.35 -32.46
N SER A 82 41.81 17.61 -32.62
CA SER A 82 41.90 16.20 -33.04
C SER A 82 40.53 15.59 -33.34
N ARG A 83 40.44 14.97 -34.52
CA ARG A 83 39.32 14.17 -34.98
C ARG A 83 39.28 12.86 -34.19
N LEU A 84 38.16 12.54 -33.56
CA LEU A 84 37.79 11.18 -33.21
C LEU A 84 36.44 10.87 -33.85
N ARG A 85 36.51 10.18 -35.00
CA ARG A 85 35.40 9.36 -35.51
C ARG A 85 35.07 8.33 -34.44
N ARG A 86 33.89 8.41 -33.82
CA ARG A 86 33.34 7.31 -33.05
C ARG A 86 32.13 6.75 -33.78
N LEU A 87 32.24 5.45 -34.02
CA LEU A 87 31.33 4.61 -34.79
C LEU A 87 29.90 4.74 -34.28
N SER A 88 29.02 5.10 -35.20
CA SER A 88 27.58 5.05 -35.04
C SER A 88 27.15 3.60 -34.84
N ILE A 89 26.54 3.32 -33.69
CA ILE A 89 25.59 2.22 -33.55
C ILE A 89 24.25 2.89 -33.34
N SER A 90 23.53 3.02 -34.46
CA SER A 90 22.15 3.49 -34.61
C SER A 90 21.22 2.82 -33.59
N GLY A 91 20.20 3.48 -33.06
CA GLY A 91 19.18 4.24 -33.81
C GLY A 91 17.99 3.36 -34.22
N ALA A 92 17.70 2.27 -33.50
CA ALA A 92 16.71 1.26 -33.91
C ALA A 92 15.33 1.35 -33.25
N MET A 93 15.03 2.33 -32.40
CA MET A 93 13.69 2.47 -31.80
C MET A 93 12.95 3.77 -32.17
N ALA A 94 13.64 4.76 -32.75
CA ALA A 94 13.02 6.00 -33.22
C ALA A 94 12.67 5.99 -34.73
N SER A 95 13.22 5.05 -35.52
CA SER A 95 13.00 5.00 -36.97
C SER A 95 11.77 4.19 -37.42
N ALA A 96 11.19 3.36 -36.54
CA ALA A 96 10.00 2.57 -36.89
C ALA A 96 8.72 3.41 -37.01
N PHE A 97 8.69 4.63 -36.44
CA PHE A 97 7.51 5.49 -36.45
C PHE A 97 7.42 6.37 -37.72
N SER A 98 8.54 6.85 -38.24
CA SER A 98 8.57 7.72 -39.44
C SER A 98 8.49 6.97 -40.78
N ALA A 99 8.73 5.66 -40.81
CA ALA A 99 8.81 4.91 -42.08
C ALA A 99 7.43 4.52 -42.68
N TYR A 100 6.34 4.61 -41.90
CA TYR A 100 5.00 4.17 -42.34
C TYR A 100 3.97 5.30 -42.53
N HIS A 101 4.32 6.54 -42.21
CA HIS A 101 3.38 7.66 -42.24
C HIS A 101 3.99 8.78 -43.08
N GLY A 102 3.46 8.97 -44.29
CA GLY A 102 3.80 10.11 -45.13
C GLY A 102 3.52 11.44 -44.40
N PRO A 103 4.12 12.56 -44.85
CA PRO A 103 4.09 13.84 -44.14
C PRO A 103 2.66 14.38 -43.85
N ALA A 104 1.63 13.94 -44.58
CA ALA A 104 0.24 14.28 -44.33
C ALA A 104 -0.41 13.53 -43.14
N ALA A 105 0.09 12.35 -42.75
CA ALA A 105 -0.46 11.57 -41.64
C ALA A 105 0.04 12.06 -40.27
N ALA A 106 1.26 12.62 -40.19
CA ALA A 106 1.82 13.19 -38.97
C ALA A 106 1.08 14.45 -38.49
N ALA A 107 0.58 15.29 -39.41
CA ALA A 107 -0.18 16.49 -39.09
C ALA A 107 -1.56 16.20 -38.43
N SER A 108 -2.08 14.98 -38.58
CA SER A 108 -3.39 14.59 -38.03
C SER A 108 -3.37 14.07 -36.58
N GLN A 109 -2.18 13.77 -36.02
CA GLN A 109 -2.06 13.05 -34.75
C GLN A 109 -2.09 13.96 -33.51
N HIS A 110 -1.70 15.23 -33.64
CA HIS A 110 -1.55 16.18 -32.52
C HIS A 110 -2.54 17.34 -32.64
N THR A 111 -3.83 17.00 -32.59
CA THR A 111 -4.94 17.98 -32.58
C THR A 111 -5.69 17.89 -31.25
N ILE A 112 -6.39 18.98 -30.86
CA ILE A 112 -7.26 18.98 -29.68
C ILE A 112 -8.26 17.82 -29.72
N THR A 113 -8.86 17.55 -30.88
CA THR A 113 -9.80 16.44 -31.06
C THR A 113 -9.14 15.08 -30.83
N ALA A 114 -7.92 14.86 -31.34
CA ALA A 114 -7.18 13.63 -31.12
C ALA A 114 -6.77 13.48 -29.65
N LEU A 115 -6.33 14.56 -29.01
CA LEU A 115 -5.97 14.59 -27.59
C LEU A 115 -7.18 14.30 -26.69
N GLY A 116 -8.36 14.82 -27.03
CA GLY A 116 -9.60 14.58 -26.31
C GLY A 116 -9.96 13.09 -26.15
N ARG A 117 -9.53 12.23 -27.09
CA ARG A 117 -9.74 10.76 -27.03
C ARG A 117 -8.99 10.06 -25.89
N TRP A 118 -8.04 10.75 -25.27
CA TRP A 118 -7.35 10.24 -24.09
C TRP A 118 -8.08 10.56 -22.78
N SER A 119 -9.09 11.44 -22.83
CA SER A 119 -9.84 11.87 -21.65
C SER A 119 -11.15 11.09 -21.53
N VAL A 120 -11.52 10.76 -20.30
CA VAL A 120 -12.87 10.21 -19.99
C VAL A 120 -13.94 11.30 -19.87
N LEU A 121 -13.55 12.57 -20.02
CA LEU A 121 -14.45 13.71 -20.08
C LEU A 121 -14.83 14.02 -21.52
N ASN A 122 -16.10 14.38 -21.72
CA ASN A 122 -16.64 14.81 -23.02
C ASN A 122 -16.70 16.35 -23.12
N ASN A 123 -15.66 17.04 -22.66
CA ASN A 123 -15.58 18.51 -22.69
C ASN A 123 -14.77 18.99 -23.89
N SER A 124 -15.11 20.16 -24.43
CA SER A 124 -14.27 20.83 -25.42
C SER A 124 -13.00 21.34 -24.76
N LEU A 125 -11.83 20.88 -25.21
CA LEU A 125 -10.57 21.36 -24.65
C LEU A 125 -10.28 22.81 -25.09
N PRO A 126 -9.58 23.60 -24.26
CA PRO A 126 -9.17 24.96 -24.61
C PRO A 126 -8.34 25.01 -25.90
N ALA A 127 -8.45 26.13 -26.63
CA ALA A 127 -7.70 26.37 -27.86
C ALA A 127 -6.18 26.39 -27.59
N VAL A 128 -5.40 25.90 -28.55
CA VAL A 128 -3.94 25.71 -28.40
C VAL A 128 -3.21 27.01 -28.08
N ASP A 129 -3.67 28.14 -28.64
CA ASP A 129 -3.08 29.47 -28.43
C ASP A 129 -3.36 30.09 -27.06
N LYS A 130 -4.30 29.52 -26.31
CA LYS A 130 -4.69 30.01 -24.98
C LYS A 130 -3.90 29.39 -23.85
N ILE A 131 -3.24 28.26 -24.09
CA ILE A 131 -2.57 27.49 -23.05
C ILE A 131 -1.06 27.73 -23.10
N LYS A 132 -0.53 28.18 -21.96
CA LYS A 132 0.89 28.47 -21.68
C LYS A 132 1.50 27.54 -20.64
N SER A 133 0.70 26.96 -19.75
CA SER A 133 1.18 26.04 -18.71
C SER A 133 0.41 24.72 -18.74
N LEU A 134 1.12 23.61 -18.50
CA LEU A 134 0.52 22.28 -18.38
C LEU A 134 0.67 21.78 -16.95
N HIS A 135 -0.43 21.55 -16.23
CA HIS A 135 -0.39 21.04 -14.86
C HIS A 135 -1.01 19.64 -14.80
N VAL A 136 -0.18 18.65 -14.45
CA VAL A 136 -0.56 17.23 -14.46
C VAL A 136 -0.43 16.66 -13.05
N TYR A 137 -1.52 16.09 -12.55
CA TYR A 137 -1.62 15.52 -11.21
C TYR A 137 -1.87 14.01 -11.30
N ASP A 138 -1.03 13.18 -10.68
CA ASP A 138 -1.38 11.78 -10.44
C ASP A 138 -2.51 11.67 -9.41
N PHE A 139 -3.27 10.58 -9.48
CA PHE A 139 -4.37 10.33 -8.56
C PHE A 139 -3.92 9.59 -7.30
N ASP A 140 -3.54 8.31 -7.45
CA ASP A 140 -3.25 7.41 -6.34
C ASP A 140 -2.05 7.92 -5.52
N ASN A 141 -2.25 8.11 -4.22
CA ASN A 141 -1.26 8.58 -3.22
C ASN A 141 -0.59 9.94 -3.52
N THR A 142 -1.05 10.63 -4.55
CA THR A 142 -0.65 11.99 -4.92
C THR A 142 -1.77 12.96 -4.55
N LEU A 143 -2.89 12.92 -5.29
CA LEU A 143 -4.08 13.73 -5.03
C LEU A 143 -4.99 13.08 -3.97
N PHE A 144 -5.14 11.76 -4.02
CA PHE A 144 -6.03 10.99 -3.16
C PHE A 144 -5.26 9.91 -2.39
N LYS A 145 -5.49 9.78 -1.08
CA LYS A 145 -4.86 8.79 -0.20
C LYS A 145 -5.48 7.42 -0.45
N THR A 146 -5.03 6.75 -1.50
CA THR A 146 -5.60 5.47 -1.89
C THR A 146 -5.12 4.37 -0.94
N PRO A 147 -6.03 3.58 -0.35
CA PRO A 147 -5.63 2.55 0.60
C PRO A 147 -4.61 1.55 0.00
N LEU A 148 -3.60 1.22 0.79
CA LEU A 148 -2.68 0.10 0.55
C LEU A 148 -3.15 -1.14 1.31
N PRO A 149 -2.82 -2.36 0.84
CA PRO A 149 -3.03 -3.57 1.63
C PRO A 149 -2.40 -3.45 3.01
N ASN A 150 -3.13 -3.85 4.05
CA ASN A 150 -2.71 -3.68 5.43
C ASN A 150 -1.65 -4.72 5.84
N PRO A 151 -0.40 -4.32 6.12
CA PRO A 151 0.65 -5.26 6.53
C PRO A 151 0.46 -5.85 7.94
N GLN A 152 -0.50 -5.33 8.71
CA GLN A 152 -0.93 -5.94 9.97
C GLN A 152 -1.85 -7.13 9.76
N LEU A 153 -2.57 -7.17 8.64
CA LEU A 153 -3.53 -8.21 8.34
C LEU A 153 -2.91 -9.27 7.44
N TRP A 154 -2.18 -8.85 6.41
CA TRP A 154 -1.70 -9.76 5.37
C TRP A 154 -0.21 -10.01 5.48
N ASN A 155 0.20 -11.26 5.26
CA ASN A 155 1.62 -11.56 5.18
C ASN A 155 2.26 -10.93 3.92
N GLY A 156 3.58 -10.72 3.97
CA GLY A 156 4.32 -10.09 2.86
C GLY A 156 4.07 -10.73 1.49
N PRO A 157 4.11 -12.07 1.35
CA PRO A 157 3.76 -12.73 0.09
C PRO A 157 2.35 -12.42 -0.40
N THR A 158 1.35 -12.37 0.50
CA THR A 158 -0.04 -12.05 0.16
C THR A 158 -0.19 -10.60 -0.31
N ILE A 159 0.53 -9.65 0.28
CA ILE A 159 0.56 -8.26 -0.23
C ILE A 159 1.07 -8.22 -1.67
N GLY A 160 2.10 -9.01 -1.99
CA GLY A 160 2.59 -9.18 -3.36
C GLY A 160 1.54 -9.80 -4.29
N THR A 161 0.85 -10.85 -3.84
CA THR A 161 -0.26 -11.49 -4.55
C THR A 161 -1.41 -10.52 -4.82
N LEU A 162 -1.83 -9.75 -3.83
CA LEU A 162 -2.87 -8.73 -3.94
C LEU A 162 -2.48 -7.65 -4.94
N SER A 163 -1.20 -7.26 -4.97
CA SER A 163 -0.72 -6.21 -5.88
C SER A 163 -0.63 -6.68 -7.34
N ASN A 164 -0.51 -8.00 -7.57
CA ASN A 164 -0.32 -8.58 -8.90
C ASN A 164 -1.64 -8.72 -9.67
N GLN A 165 -1.70 -8.13 -10.87
CA GLN A 165 -2.86 -8.24 -11.76
C GLN A 165 -3.21 -9.67 -12.17
N GLU A 166 -2.23 -10.56 -12.36
CA GLU A 166 -2.43 -11.87 -12.99
C GLU A 166 -2.87 -12.97 -12.01
N THR A 167 -2.81 -12.71 -10.70
CA THR A 167 -3.15 -13.73 -9.70
C THR A 167 -4.66 -13.93 -9.59
N PHE A 168 -5.42 -12.85 -9.72
CA PHE A 168 -6.88 -12.89 -9.71
C PHE A 168 -7.43 -12.79 -11.14
N VAL A 169 -8.45 -13.58 -11.50
CA VAL A 169 -9.05 -13.54 -12.85
C VAL A 169 -9.62 -12.15 -13.16
N ASN A 170 -10.14 -11.45 -12.15
CA ASN A 170 -10.67 -10.09 -12.23
C ASN A 170 -9.63 -8.98 -11.95
N GLY A 171 -8.34 -9.32 -11.78
CA GLY A 171 -7.30 -8.38 -11.39
C GLY A 171 -7.16 -8.22 -9.87
N GLY A 172 -5.97 -7.79 -9.42
CA GLY A 172 -5.67 -7.56 -8.01
C GLY A 172 -6.16 -6.22 -7.45
N TRP A 173 -5.61 -5.83 -6.30
CA TRP A 173 -5.92 -4.62 -5.51
C TRP A 173 -6.04 -3.33 -6.34
N TRP A 174 -5.10 -3.10 -7.26
CA TRP A 174 -5.07 -1.89 -8.09
C TRP A 174 -6.04 -1.91 -9.28
N HIS A 175 -6.70 -3.05 -9.52
CA HIS A 175 -7.55 -3.31 -10.68
C HIS A 175 -9.01 -3.45 -10.31
N ASP A 176 -9.30 -3.63 -9.02
CA ASP A 176 -10.63 -3.75 -8.48
C ASP A 176 -11.13 -2.39 -7.96
N SER A 177 -12.14 -1.82 -8.62
CA SER A 177 -12.68 -0.52 -8.24
C SER A 177 -13.44 -0.54 -6.92
N ARG A 178 -13.84 -1.71 -6.43
CA ARG A 178 -14.53 -1.84 -5.14
C ARG A 178 -13.62 -1.54 -3.97
N ILE A 179 -12.33 -1.88 -4.08
CA ILE A 179 -11.33 -1.54 -3.08
C ILE A 179 -11.23 -0.02 -2.91
N LEU A 180 -11.21 0.74 -4.02
CA LEU A 180 -11.22 2.19 -3.96
C LEU A 180 -12.56 2.72 -3.46
N ALA A 181 -13.68 2.13 -3.88
CA ALA A 181 -15.03 2.53 -3.45
C ALA A 181 -15.31 2.25 -1.96
N ALA A 182 -14.62 1.27 -1.37
CA ALA A 182 -14.70 0.91 0.05
C ALA A 182 -13.88 1.85 0.97
N THR A 183 -13.19 2.83 0.40
CA THR A 183 -12.47 3.85 1.17
C THR A 183 -13.41 4.54 2.15
N GLY A 184 -12.92 4.81 3.38
CA GLY A 184 -13.72 5.42 4.45
C GLY A 184 -14.83 4.50 4.93
N GLU A 185 -16.05 5.03 5.02
CA GLU A 185 -17.26 4.26 5.33
C GLU A 185 -17.98 3.73 4.07
N GLY A 186 -17.28 3.71 2.93
CA GLY A 186 -17.82 3.27 1.65
C GLY A 186 -18.54 4.38 0.86
N ILE A 187 -18.74 4.12 -0.43
CA ILE A 187 -19.17 5.10 -1.43
C ILE A 187 -20.47 5.85 -1.07
N ASP A 188 -21.49 5.16 -0.54
CA ASP A 188 -22.81 5.75 -0.27
C ASP A 188 -22.79 6.84 0.80
N ILE A 189 -21.77 6.79 1.65
CA ILE A 189 -21.55 7.71 2.76
C ILE A 189 -20.49 8.74 2.35
N GLU A 190 -19.35 8.28 1.83
CA GLU A 190 -18.21 9.15 1.52
C GLU A 190 -18.47 10.09 0.34
N GLU A 191 -19.29 9.70 -0.64
CA GLU A 191 -19.64 10.59 -1.75
C GLU A 191 -20.30 11.88 -1.26
N LYS A 192 -21.17 11.78 -0.25
CA LYS A 192 -21.88 12.95 0.34
C LYS A 192 -20.94 13.87 1.11
N ARG A 193 -19.84 13.33 1.63
CA ARG A 193 -18.80 14.08 2.36
C ARG A 193 -17.63 14.45 1.46
N ALA A 194 -17.70 14.12 0.16
CA ALA A 194 -16.61 14.24 -0.78
C ALA A 194 -15.31 13.58 -0.29
N TRP A 195 -15.40 12.41 0.35
CA TRP A 195 -14.26 11.68 0.92
C TRP A 195 -13.35 12.57 1.80
N ASP A 196 -13.95 13.35 2.71
CA ASP A 196 -13.20 14.27 3.55
C ASP A 196 -12.14 13.55 4.39
N GLY A 197 -10.97 14.17 4.56
CA GLY A 197 -9.79 13.55 5.20
C GLY A 197 -8.98 12.58 4.33
N TRP A 198 -9.52 12.11 3.20
CA TRP A 198 -8.83 11.21 2.26
C TRP A 198 -8.10 11.92 1.13
N TRP A 199 -8.30 13.22 0.97
CA TRP A 199 -7.55 14.02 0.00
C TRP A 199 -6.20 14.49 0.56
N ASN A 200 -5.26 14.75 -0.34
CA ASN A 200 -4.08 15.53 -0.01
C ASN A 200 -4.42 17.01 -0.22
N ASP A 201 -4.85 17.70 0.84
CA ASP A 201 -5.40 19.07 0.75
C ASP A 201 -4.42 20.07 0.12
N LYS A 202 -3.10 19.88 0.31
CA LYS A 202 -2.09 20.73 -0.35
C LYS A 202 -2.11 20.57 -1.88
N ILE A 203 -2.28 19.34 -2.36
CA ILE A 203 -2.38 19.08 -3.81
C ILE A 203 -3.75 19.53 -4.33
N VAL A 204 -4.82 19.36 -3.57
CA VAL A 204 -6.15 19.91 -3.88
C VAL A 204 -6.10 21.43 -4.06
N ASP A 205 -5.39 22.15 -3.18
CA ASP A 205 -5.24 23.60 -3.31
C ASP A 205 -4.47 23.99 -4.58
N LEU A 206 -3.45 23.23 -4.96
CA LEU A 206 -2.73 23.42 -6.23
C LEU A 206 -3.63 23.16 -7.45
N VAL A 207 -4.47 22.13 -7.40
CA VAL A 207 -5.48 21.88 -8.45
C VAL A 207 -6.44 23.08 -8.55
N LYS A 208 -6.96 23.58 -7.42
CA LYS A 208 -7.86 24.75 -7.40
C LYS A 208 -7.19 26.03 -7.90
N LEU A 209 -5.89 26.21 -7.66
CA LEU A 209 -5.13 27.31 -8.25
C LEU A 209 -5.01 27.15 -9.77
N SER A 210 -4.74 25.93 -10.25
CA SER A 210 -4.70 25.60 -11.68
C SER A 210 -6.04 25.86 -12.36
N MET A 211 -7.16 25.48 -11.74
CA MET A 211 -8.52 25.74 -12.25
C MET A 211 -8.82 27.23 -12.45
N LYS A 212 -8.18 28.11 -11.66
CA LYS A 212 -8.35 29.56 -11.77
C LYS A 212 -7.45 30.18 -12.85
N GLN A 213 -6.36 29.51 -13.20
CA GLN A 213 -5.39 29.97 -14.17
C GLN A 213 -5.90 29.71 -15.59
N LYS A 214 -6.29 30.78 -16.30
CA LYS A 214 -6.95 30.69 -17.62
C LYS A 214 -6.04 30.25 -18.76
N ASP A 215 -4.73 30.35 -18.58
CA ASP A 215 -3.71 29.88 -19.51
C ASP A 215 -3.04 28.57 -19.08
N ALA A 216 -3.59 27.87 -18.07
CA ALA A 216 -3.16 26.54 -17.70
C ALA A 216 -4.16 25.48 -18.15
N LEU A 217 -3.66 24.34 -18.62
CA LEU A 217 -4.44 23.13 -18.77
C LEU A 217 -4.28 22.26 -17.52
N CYS A 218 -5.39 21.98 -16.83
CA CYS A 218 -5.41 21.18 -15.62
C CYS A 218 -5.81 19.73 -15.92
N VAL A 219 -4.88 18.80 -15.67
CA VAL A 219 -5.01 17.38 -16.05
C VAL A 219 -4.88 16.46 -14.84
N LEU A 220 -5.83 15.55 -14.68
CA LEU A 220 -5.67 14.37 -13.82
C LEU A 220 -5.17 13.20 -14.68
N LEU A 221 -4.10 12.51 -14.27
CA LEU A 221 -3.51 11.40 -15.03
C LEU A 221 -3.17 10.22 -14.13
N THR A 222 -3.93 9.12 -14.22
CA THR A 222 -3.73 7.91 -13.41
C THR A 222 -3.47 6.66 -14.25
N GLY A 223 -2.74 5.71 -13.66
CA GLY A 223 -2.54 4.38 -14.23
C GLY A 223 -3.75 3.46 -14.13
N ARG A 224 -4.80 3.83 -13.39
CA ARG A 224 -6.04 3.06 -13.25
C ARG A 224 -6.72 2.82 -14.59
N SER A 225 -7.36 1.67 -14.75
CA SER A 225 -8.00 1.30 -16.01
C SER A 225 -9.26 2.13 -16.26
N GLU A 226 -9.40 2.63 -17.48
CA GLU A 226 -10.57 3.43 -17.88
C GLU A 226 -11.89 2.67 -17.64
N ARG A 227 -11.97 1.44 -18.17
CA ARG A 227 -13.17 0.59 -18.08
C ARG A 227 -13.63 0.31 -16.64
N GLY A 228 -12.68 0.25 -15.69
CA GLY A 228 -12.99 -0.09 -14.30
C GLY A 228 -13.24 1.11 -13.40
N PHE A 229 -12.63 2.26 -13.69
CA PHE A 229 -12.53 3.37 -12.73
C PHE A 229 -13.09 4.71 -13.22
N ALA A 230 -13.40 4.88 -14.51
CA ALA A 230 -13.81 6.18 -15.06
C ALA A 230 -14.98 6.80 -14.30
N GLU A 231 -16.06 6.04 -14.07
CA GLU A 231 -17.24 6.55 -13.35
C GLU A 231 -16.94 6.87 -11.89
N LEU A 232 -16.18 6.01 -11.20
CA LEU A 232 -15.83 6.22 -9.80
C LEU A 232 -14.95 7.45 -9.61
N ILE A 233 -13.88 7.60 -10.40
CA ILE A 233 -12.97 8.74 -10.29
C ILE A 233 -13.68 10.04 -10.64
N LYS A 234 -14.50 10.07 -11.71
CA LYS A 234 -15.32 11.25 -12.04
C LYS A 234 -16.20 11.66 -10.87
N LYS A 235 -16.93 10.70 -10.28
CA LYS A 235 -17.77 10.94 -9.11
C LYS A 235 -16.98 11.52 -7.93
N MET A 236 -15.80 10.96 -7.63
CA MET A 236 -14.95 11.44 -6.54
C MET A 236 -14.48 12.88 -6.74
N VAL A 237 -13.96 13.22 -7.93
CA VAL A 237 -13.47 14.58 -8.19
C VAL A 237 -14.61 15.59 -8.28
N THR A 238 -15.76 15.21 -8.85
CA THR A 238 -16.96 16.05 -8.88
C THR A 238 -17.49 16.33 -7.47
N ALA A 239 -17.58 15.32 -6.61
CA ALA A 239 -18.00 15.50 -5.21
C ALA A 239 -17.09 16.48 -4.47
N LYS A 240 -15.77 16.43 -4.74
CA LYS A 240 -14.78 17.37 -4.15
C LYS A 240 -14.78 18.76 -4.79
N GLY A 241 -15.55 18.98 -5.86
CA GLY A 241 -15.60 20.23 -6.60
C GLY A 241 -14.30 20.52 -7.37
N LEU A 242 -13.63 19.48 -7.85
CA LEU A 242 -12.43 19.58 -8.67
C LEU A 242 -12.82 19.41 -10.15
N GLU A 243 -12.65 20.46 -10.94
CA GLU A 243 -12.98 20.47 -12.36
C GLU A 243 -11.69 20.44 -13.18
N PHE A 244 -11.39 19.28 -13.75
CA PHE A 244 -10.24 19.11 -14.65
C PHE A 244 -10.66 19.35 -16.10
N ASP A 245 -9.75 19.90 -16.91
CA ASP A 245 -9.94 19.97 -18.36
C ASP A 245 -9.85 18.56 -18.99
N MET A 246 -8.99 17.71 -18.41
CA MET A 246 -8.80 16.33 -18.84
C MET A 246 -8.66 15.38 -17.66
N ILE A 247 -9.27 14.20 -17.79
CA ILE A 247 -9.06 13.08 -16.88
C ILE A 247 -8.58 11.88 -17.71
N GLY A 248 -7.27 11.64 -17.69
CA GLY A 248 -6.61 10.53 -18.37
C GLY A 248 -6.52 9.30 -17.49
N LEU A 249 -7.31 8.27 -17.82
CA LEU A 249 -7.15 6.91 -17.28
C LEU A 249 -6.45 6.04 -18.34
N LYS A 250 -5.90 4.89 -17.94
CA LYS A 250 -5.23 3.97 -18.85
C LYS A 250 -6.27 3.19 -19.69
N PRO A 251 -6.35 3.41 -21.01
CA PRO A 251 -7.22 2.61 -21.87
C PRO A 251 -6.61 1.23 -22.12
N ALA A 252 -7.39 0.31 -22.69
CA ALA A 252 -6.90 -1.02 -23.06
C ALA A 252 -5.79 -0.97 -24.13
N VAL A 253 -5.91 -0.01 -25.05
CA VAL A 253 -4.96 0.30 -26.13
C VAL A 253 -4.91 1.81 -26.29
N SER A 254 -3.82 2.35 -26.84
CA SER A 254 -3.76 3.78 -27.19
C SER A 254 -4.82 4.14 -28.24
N PRO A 255 -5.13 5.44 -28.42
CA PRO A 255 -5.96 5.89 -29.54
C PRO A 255 -5.42 5.52 -30.94
N SER A 256 -4.14 5.17 -31.03
CA SER A 256 -3.48 4.61 -32.22
C SER A 256 -3.44 3.08 -32.25
N ASN A 257 -4.20 2.41 -31.38
CA ASN A 257 -4.33 0.95 -31.25
C ASN A 257 -3.05 0.21 -30.82
N GLN A 258 -2.14 0.89 -30.12
CA GLN A 258 -0.93 0.30 -29.55
C GLN A 258 -1.19 -0.24 -28.14
N LYS A 259 -0.68 -1.43 -27.83
CA LYS A 259 -0.68 -1.95 -26.45
C LYS A 259 0.37 -1.24 -25.60
N PHE A 260 0.00 -0.89 -24.37
CA PHE A 260 0.93 -0.31 -23.41
C PHE A 260 1.81 -1.39 -22.77
N GLN A 261 3.11 -1.13 -22.70
CA GLN A 261 4.07 -2.03 -22.06
C GLN A 261 4.08 -1.86 -20.53
N SER A 262 3.79 -0.66 -20.05
CA SER A 262 3.77 -0.31 -18.64
C SER A 262 2.91 0.93 -18.39
N THR A 263 2.61 1.22 -17.12
CA THR A 263 1.91 2.45 -16.72
C THR A 263 2.76 3.68 -17.04
N MET A 264 4.08 3.58 -16.81
CA MET A 264 5.02 4.63 -17.20
C MET A 264 4.97 4.90 -18.71
N HIS A 265 4.99 3.84 -19.53
CA HIS A 265 4.92 3.99 -20.99
C HIS A 265 3.61 4.65 -21.44
N PHE A 266 2.47 4.25 -20.85
CA PHE A 266 1.19 4.93 -21.06
C PHE A 266 1.28 6.44 -20.73
N LYS A 267 1.75 6.78 -19.52
CA LYS A 267 1.84 8.18 -19.09
C LYS A 267 2.79 8.99 -19.98
N GLN A 268 3.91 8.42 -20.41
CA GLN A 268 4.85 9.07 -21.34
C GLN A 268 4.23 9.33 -22.73
N LEU A 269 3.49 8.37 -23.29
CA LEU A 269 2.78 8.56 -24.56
C LEU A 269 1.71 9.65 -24.44
N PHE A 270 0.94 9.65 -23.35
CA PHE A 270 -0.04 10.70 -23.07
C PHE A 270 0.64 12.07 -22.96
N LEU A 271 1.70 12.19 -22.16
CA LEU A 271 2.43 13.44 -21.96
C LEU A 271 3.07 13.95 -23.25
N GLY A 272 3.60 13.05 -24.09
CA GLY A 272 4.10 13.40 -25.42
C GLY A 272 2.99 13.98 -26.30
N ALA A 273 1.84 13.30 -26.39
CA ALA A 273 0.69 13.80 -27.15
C ALA A 273 0.19 15.15 -26.62
N LEU A 274 0.18 15.33 -25.29
CA LEU A 274 -0.20 16.57 -24.63
C LEU A 274 0.71 17.73 -25.02
N MET A 275 2.03 17.56 -24.89
CA MET A 275 3.02 18.59 -25.20
C MET A 275 3.02 18.94 -26.69
N GLU A 276 2.98 17.95 -27.58
CA GLU A 276 2.95 18.18 -29.04
C GLU A 276 1.66 18.87 -29.51
N THR A 277 0.53 18.62 -28.83
CA THR A 277 -0.75 19.28 -29.15
C THR A 277 -0.75 20.74 -28.66
N TYR A 278 -0.39 20.95 -27.38
CA TYR A 278 -0.28 22.29 -26.79
C TYR A 278 1.11 22.89 -27.02
N LYS A 279 1.49 23.01 -28.30
CA LYS A 279 2.83 23.45 -28.71
C LYS A 279 3.25 24.82 -28.16
N GLN A 280 2.29 25.69 -27.83
CA GLN A 280 2.55 27.03 -27.28
C GLN A 280 2.74 27.06 -25.76
N ALA A 281 2.52 25.93 -25.07
CA ALA A 281 2.85 25.82 -23.66
C ALA A 281 4.36 25.98 -23.46
N GLU A 282 4.77 26.73 -22.45
CA GLU A 282 6.17 27.06 -22.17
C GLU A 282 6.71 26.20 -21.01
N GLU A 283 5.80 25.65 -20.19
CA GLU A 283 6.13 24.83 -19.03
C GLU A 283 5.16 23.66 -18.80
N ILE A 284 5.67 22.63 -18.12
CA ILE A 284 4.89 21.51 -17.58
C ILE A 284 5.29 21.23 -16.13
N ARG A 285 4.29 21.04 -15.27
CA ARG A 285 4.45 20.55 -13.89
C ARG A 285 3.77 19.21 -13.73
N VAL A 286 4.50 18.21 -13.25
CA VAL A 286 3.97 16.87 -12.97
C VAL A 286 4.13 16.55 -11.50
N TYR A 287 3.00 16.28 -10.82
CA TYR A 287 2.94 15.84 -9.43
C TYR A 287 2.74 14.33 -9.37
N GLU A 288 3.65 13.61 -8.73
CA GLU A 288 3.62 12.14 -8.62
C GLU A 288 4.31 11.71 -7.32
N ASP A 289 3.77 10.72 -6.64
CA ASP A 289 4.28 10.20 -5.36
C ASP A 289 5.47 9.25 -5.53
N ARG A 290 5.44 8.40 -6.57
CA ARG A 290 6.40 7.30 -6.74
C ARG A 290 7.78 7.81 -7.19
N PRO A 291 8.87 7.55 -6.43
CA PRO A 291 10.23 7.98 -6.80
C PRO A 291 10.71 7.44 -8.15
N LYS A 292 10.35 6.19 -8.47
CA LYS A 292 10.68 5.57 -9.77
C LYS A 292 9.98 6.30 -10.92
N HIS A 293 8.73 6.72 -10.71
CA HIS A 293 8.00 7.44 -11.73
C HIS A 293 8.51 8.87 -11.89
N THR A 294 8.76 9.59 -10.80
CA THR A 294 9.32 10.94 -10.88
C THR A 294 10.67 10.95 -11.57
N LYS A 295 11.55 9.97 -11.30
CA LYS A 295 12.77 9.78 -12.07
C LYS A 295 12.49 9.52 -13.55
N GLY A 296 11.59 8.59 -13.86
CA GLY A 296 11.22 8.25 -15.24
C GLY A 296 10.68 9.43 -16.04
N PHE A 297 9.91 10.33 -15.41
CA PHE A 297 9.43 11.56 -16.05
C PHE A 297 10.56 12.58 -16.27
N ARG A 298 11.46 12.77 -15.29
CA ARG A 298 12.62 13.65 -15.47
C ARG A 298 13.49 13.21 -16.64
N ASP A 299 13.78 11.91 -16.71
CA ASP A 299 14.55 11.31 -17.82
C ASP A 299 13.82 11.51 -19.16
N PHE A 300 12.50 11.29 -19.19
CA PHE A 300 11.66 11.48 -20.37
C PHE A 300 11.67 12.93 -20.87
N PHE A 301 11.47 13.93 -19.99
CA PHE A 301 11.44 15.33 -20.40
C PHE A 301 12.81 15.84 -20.84
N ALA A 302 13.89 15.38 -20.21
CA ALA A 302 15.25 15.69 -20.65
C ALA A 302 15.51 15.17 -22.07
N GLU A 303 15.11 13.93 -22.34
CA GLU A 303 15.21 13.32 -23.68
C GLU A 303 14.31 14.04 -24.69
N PHE A 304 13.06 14.35 -24.32
CA PHE A 304 12.14 15.10 -25.17
C PHE A 304 12.74 16.45 -25.59
N ASN A 305 13.23 17.24 -24.63
CA ASN A 305 13.86 18.54 -24.91
C ASN A 305 15.13 18.40 -25.76
N ARG A 306 15.92 17.34 -25.55
CA ARG A 306 17.09 17.06 -26.39
C ARG A 306 16.69 16.85 -27.85
N GLN A 307 15.59 16.12 -28.10
CA GLN A 307 15.07 15.92 -29.46
C GLN A 307 14.52 17.22 -30.06
N GLN A 308 13.83 18.04 -29.26
CA GLN A 308 13.33 19.34 -29.70
C GLN A 308 14.44 20.32 -30.10
N ASN A 309 15.66 20.15 -29.58
CA ASN A 309 16.82 20.95 -30.01
C ASN A 309 17.44 20.45 -31.33
N ILE A 310 17.22 19.18 -31.71
CA ILE A 310 17.79 18.56 -32.92
C ILE A 310 16.79 18.67 -34.08
N THR A 311 15.54 18.35 -33.84
CA THR A 311 14.45 18.39 -34.82
C THR A 311 13.22 19.00 -34.15
N PRO A 312 13.16 20.34 -34.08
CA PRO A 312 12.09 21.02 -33.36
C PRO A 312 10.73 20.78 -34.02
N THR A 313 9.77 20.28 -33.24
CA THR A 313 8.34 20.24 -33.62
C THR A 313 7.56 21.36 -32.92
N ARG A 314 7.93 21.66 -31.67
CA ARG A 314 7.44 22.80 -30.87
C ARG A 314 8.54 23.57 -30.13
N GLY A 315 9.77 23.06 -30.13
CA GLY A 315 10.87 23.57 -29.30
C GLY A 315 10.87 22.96 -27.89
N PRO A 316 11.92 23.21 -27.09
CA PRO A 316 11.99 22.70 -25.72
C PRO A 316 10.96 23.37 -24.81
N LEU A 317 10.68 22.79 -23.64
CA LEU A 317 9.90 23.41 -22.57
C LEU A 317 10.57 23.28 -21.21
N THR A 318 10.18 24.13 -20.27
CA THR A 318 10.56 23.98 -18.86
C THR A 318 9.73 22.85 -18.23
N ALA A 319 10.38 21.80 -17.75
CA ALA A 319 9.69 20.66 -17.12
C ALA A 319 10.07 20.54 -15.65
N GLU A 320 9.07 20.61 -14.77
CA GLU A 320 9.21 20.40 -13.34
C GLU A 320 8.48 19.12 -12.92
N VAL A 321 9.20 18.21 -12.26
CA VAL A 321 8.62 16.98 -11.73
C VAL A 321 8.74 16.98 -10.22
N ILE A 322 7.59 17.17 -9.57
CA ILE A 322 7.46 17.32 -8.13
C ILE A 322 7.13 15.94 -7.55
N GLN A 323 8.05 15.43 -6.72
CA GLN A 323 7.78 14.22 -5.96
C GLN A 323 6.93 14.57 -4.74
N VAL A 324 5.70 14.10 -4.73
CA VAL A 324 4.78 14.29 -3.60
C VAL A 324 5.12 13.28 -2.50
N ALA A 325 5.06 13.73 -1.24
CA ALA A 325 5.29 12.84 -0.11
C ALA A 325 4.17 11.79 -0.04
N ASP A 326 4.55 10.53 0.12
CA ASP A 326 3.63 9.41 0.27
C ASP A 326 2.66 9.65 1.44
N CYS A 327 1.37 9.61 1.14
CA CYS A 327 0.26 9.78 2.08
C CYS A 327 -0.53 8.48 2.28
N ALA A 328 0.11 7.33 2.11
CA ALA A 328 -0.52 6.02 2.24
C ALA A 328 -1.23 5.81 3.58
N THR A 329 -2.32 5.05 3.50
CA THR A 329 -3.16 4.60 4.61
C THR A 329 -3.71 3.21 4.25
N THR A 330 -4.45 2.57 5.14
CA THR A 330 -5.11 1.28 4.90
C THR A 330 -6.63 1.42 5.02
N LEU A 331 -7.37 0.39 4.60
CA LEU A 331 -8.79 0.30 4.90
C LEU A 331 -8.99 -0.07 6.39
N ASP A 332 -10.23 0.08 6.86
CA ASP A 332 -10.63 -0.57 8.10
C ASP A 332 -10.41 -2.10 7.99
N PRO A 333 -9.82 -2.76 8.99
CA PRO A 333 -9.50 -4.17 8.89
C PRO A 333 -10.65 -5.11 8.54
N VAL A 334 -11.86 -4.84 9.02
CA VAL A 334 -13.03 -5.69 8.75
C VAL A 334 -13.46 -5.48 7.31
N ILE A 335 -13.54 -4.23 6.87
CA ILE A 335 -13.89 -3.88 5.49
C ILE A 335 -12.85 -4.46 4.50
N GLU A 336 -11.56 -4.36 4.82
CA GLU A 336 -10.50 -4.87 3.97
C GLU A 336 -10.59 -6.38 3.75
N VAL A 337 -10.81 -7.14 4.83
CA VAL A 337 -11.02 -8.58 4.76
C VAL A 337 -12.27 -8.92 3.96
N ALA A 338 -13.37 -8.19 4.17
CA ALA A 338 -14.62 -8.42 3.45
C ALA A 338 -14.46 -8.19 1.94
N GLU A 339 -13.80 -7.11 1.53
CA GLU A 339 -13.56 -6.81 0.11
C GLU A 339 -12.62 -7.82 -0.55
N ILE A 340 -11.56 -8.25 0.16
CA ILE A 340 -10.68 -9.32 -0.34
C ILE A 340 -11.42 -10.65 -0.44
N GLN A 341 -12.27 -10.98 0.53
CA GLN A 341 -13.10 -12.18 0.46
C GLN A 341 -14.07 -12.11 -0.72
N HIS A 342 -14.65 -10.94 -0.99
CA HIS A 342 -15.50 -10.73 -2.15
C HIS A 342 -14.74 -10.87 -3.48
N MET A 343 -13.50 -10.36 -3.55
CA MET A 343 -12.59 -10.55 -4.68
C MET A 343 -12.29 -12.04 -4.92
N ILE A 344 -12.01 -12.81 -3.85
CA ILE A 344 -11.78 -14.25 -3.91
C ILE A 344 -13.04 -15.00 -4.37
N ASN A 345 -14.22 -14.62 -3.90
CA ASN A 345 -15.48 -15.29 -4.28
C ASN A 345 -15.72 -15.19 -5.79
N ILE A 346 -15.51 -14.01 -6.38
CA ILE A 346 -15.66 -13.79 -7.82
C ILE A 346 -14.58 -14.52 -8.62
N HIS A 347 -13.34 -14.50 -8.14
CA HIS A 347 -12.27 -15.30 -8.72
C HIS A 347 -12.69 -16.78 -8.78
N ASN A 348 -13.13 -17.34 -7.66
CA ASN A 348 -13.50 -18.76 -7.53
C ASN A 348 -14.71 -19.12 -8.40
N GLU A 349 -15.70 -18.24 -8.48
CA GLU A 349 -16.86 -18.43 -9.36
C GLU A 349 -16.42 -18.51 -10.83
N MET A 350 -15.52 -17.62 -11.26
CA MET A 350 -14.99 -17.62 -12.63
C MET A 350 -14.09 -18.83 -12.91
N VAL A 351 -13.23 -19.22 -11.98
CA VAL A 351 -12.39 -20.43 -12.11
C VAL A 351 -13.26 -21.68 -12.22
N SER A 352 -14.35 -21.77 -11.46
CA SER A 352 -15.28 -22.90 -11.51
C SER A 352 -16.00 -23.03 -12.86
N LYS A 353 -16.15 -21.92 -13.59
CA LYS A 353 -16.75 -21.88 -14.94
C LYS A 353 -15.72 -22.17 -16.05
N GLN A 354 -14.43 -22.17 -15.76
CA GLN A 354 -13.38 -22.46 -16.73
C GLN A 354 -13.17 -23.97 -16.91
N SER A 355 -12.65 -24.37 -18.07
CA SER A 355 -12.29 -25.77 -18.33
C SER A 355 -11.26 -26.27 -17.30
N PRO A 356 -11.31 -27.54 -16.85
CA PRO A 356 -10.37 -28.13 -15.88
C PRO A 356 -8.88 -28.06 -16.25
N ARG A 357 -8.55 -27.62 -17.48
CA ARG A 357 -7.18 -27.36 -17.96
C ARG A 357 -6.65 -25.97 -17.59
N GLY A 358 -7.45 -25.13 -16.92
CA GLY A 358 -7.04 -23.82 -16.43
C GLY A 358 -5.88 -23.93 -15.43
N ARG A 359 -4.88 -23.05 -15.57
CA ARG A 359 -3.75 -22.95 -14.62
C ARG A 359 -4.12 -22.26 -13.30
N GLN A 360 -5.33 -21.72 -13.20
CA GLN A 360 -5.77 -20.95 -12.04
C GLN A 360 -6.50 -21.88 -11.05
N HIS A 361 -6.12 -21.78 -9.79
CA HIS A 361 -6.67 -22.59 -8.70
C HIS A 361 -7.65 -21.76 -7.89
N ARG A 362 -8.67 -22.41 -7.31
CA ARG A 362 -9.51 -21.76 -6.31
C ARG A 362 -8.67 -21.27 -5.14
N LEU A 363 -8.97 -20.09 -4.64
CA LEU A 363 -8.26 -19.42 -3.57
C LEU A 363 -9.13 -19.35 -2.30
N ARG A 364 -8.49 -19.26 -1.14
CA ARG A 364 -9.15 -18.97 0.13
C ARG A 364 -8.25 -18.12 1.03
N ILE A 365 -8.87 -17.37 1.93
CA ILE A 365 -8.17 -16.79 3.06
C ILE A 365 -7.85 -17.93 4.04
N LYS A 366 -6.60 -18.00 4.47
CA LYS A 366 -6.17 -18.81 5.61
C LYS A 366 -5.60 -17.90 6.68
N LYS A 367 -5.55 -18.42 7.89
CA LYS A 367 -5.08 -17.71 9.08
C LYS A 367 -3.82 -18.39 9.59
N THR A 368 -2.79 -17.64 9.96
CA THR A 368 -1.65 -18.16 10.73
C THR A 368 -1.72 -17.58 12.12
N VAL A 369 -1.83 -18.42 13.14
CA VAL A 369 -1.84 -18.01 14.54
C VAL A 369 -0.42 -18.09 15.09
N PHE A 370 0.13 -16.95 15.49
CA PHE A 370 1.43 -16.91 16.16
C PHE A 370 1.33 -17.34 17.62
N PHE A 371 0.32 -16.83 18.33
CA PHE A 371 0.06 -17.19 19.71
C PHE A 371 -1.37 -16.86 20.11
N THR A 372 -1.81 -17.48 21.19
CA THR A 372 -3.02 -17.09 21.94
C THR A 372 -2.59 -16.41 23.23
N GLY A 373 -3.24 -15.31 23.59
CA GLY A 373 -2.88 -14.52 24.77
C GLY A 373 -4.02 -13.65 25.27
N TYR A 374 -3.83 -13.09 26.45
CA TYR A 374 -4.68 -12.00 26.93
C TYR A 374 -4.16 -10.70 26.31
N MET A 375 -4.92 -10.15 25.38
CA MET A 375 -4.59 -8.95 24.63
C MET A 375 -4.81 -7.71 25.50
N ILE A 376 -3.82 -6.82 25.50
CA ILE A 376 -3.79 -5.61 26.32
C ILE A 376 -4.13 -4.41 25.43
N GLY A 377 -5.01 -3.53 25.91
CA GLY A 377 -5.37 -2.31 25.21
C GLY A 377 -4.20 -1.34 25.04
N PRO A 378 -4.22 -0.45 24.03
CA PRO A 378 -3.12 0.46 23.73
C PRO A 378 -2.82 1.44 24.87
N GLU A 379 -3.83 1.89 25.62
CA GLU A 379 -3.64 2.80 26.74
C GLU A 379 -2.91 2.14 27.91
N ASP A 380 -3.23 0.89 28.22
CA ASP A 380 -2.55 0.15 29.27
C ASP A 380 -1.18 -0.35 28.82
N THR A 381 -1.00 -0.67 27.53
CA THR A 381 0.32 -0.92 26.92
C THR A 381 1.28 0.25 27.16
N LYS A 382 0.83 1.49 26.92
CA LYS A 382 1.63 2.70 27.17
C LYS A 382 2.00 2.86 28.65
N LYS A 383 1.09 2.52 29.57
CA LYS A 383 1.38 2.56 31.02
C LYS A 383 2.40 1.49 31.42
N LEU A 384 2.24 0.27 30.91
CA LEU A 384 3.14 -0.86 31.18
C LEU A 384 4.55 -0.59 30.67
N ILE A 385 4.71 -0.08 29.45
CA ILE A 385 6.03 0.23 28.88
C ILE A 385 6.82 1.22 29.76
N LYS A 386 6.15 2.17 30.43
CA LYS A 386 6.81 3.13 31.34
C LYS A 386 7.43 2.47 32.58
N LEU A 387 7.05 1.24 32.91
CA LEU A 387 7.64 0.47 34.00
C LEU A 387 8.98 -0.18 33.61
N ALA A 388 9.34 -0.18 32.32
CA ALA A 388 10.61 -0.73 31.86
C ALA A 388 11.76 0.18 32.30
N HIS A 389 12.52 -0.26 33.30
CA HIS A 389 13.73 0.41 33.77
C HIS A 389 14.89 0.18 32.80
N ILE A 390 14.83 0.81 31.63
CA ILE A 390 15.82 0.70 30.56
C ILE A 390 16.99 1.64 30.83
N PRO A 391 18.25 1.18 30.76
CA PRO A 391 19.42 2.04 30.92
C PRO A 391 19.46 3.18 29.90
N GLN A 392 19.71 4.41 30.35
CA GLN A 392 19.70 5.63 29.50
C GLN A 392 20.72 5.58 28.34
N ASN A 393 21.78 4.80 28.47
CA ASN A 393 22.83 4.66 27.45
C ASN A 393 22.47 3.65 26.35
N MET A 394 21.28 3.04 26.40
CA MET A 394 20.90 2.02 25.42
C MET A 394 20.34 2.65 24.15
N PRO A 395 20.87 2.30 22.96
CA PRO A 395 20.34 2.83 21.72
C PRO A 395 18.91 2.33 21.47
N GLN A 396 17.98 3.25 21.26
CA GLN A 396 16.56 2.92 21.05
C GLN A 396 16.32 1.98 19.86
N HIS A 397 17.20 1.99 18.85
CA HIS A 397 17.09 1.12 17.67
C HIS A 397 17.46 -0.34 17.93
N GLU A 398 18.10 -0.65 19.07
CA GLU A 398 18.40 -2.03 19.53
C GLU A 398 17.27 -2.62 20.37
N LEU A 399 16.33 -1.78 20.80
CA LEU A 399 15.22 -2.15 21.65
C LEU A 399 13.95 -2.40 20.84
N LYS A 400 13.21 -3.40 21.28
CA LYS A 400 11.87 -3.71 20.82
C LYS A 400 10.93 -3.63 22.01
N TYR A 401 9.99 -2.71 21.93
CA TYR A 401 8.98 -2.55 22.97
C TYR A 401 7.83 -3.51 22.72
N HIS A 402 7.41 -4.17 23.79
CA HIS A 402 6.23 -5.02 23.84
C HIS A 402 5.25 -4.41 24.85
N GLY A 403 4.43 -5.21 25.52
CA GLY A 403 3.44 -4.72 26.48
C GLY A 403 1.99 -4.87 26.02
N ASN A 404 1.78 -5.56 24.90
CA ASN A 404 0.47 -5.70 24.26
C ASN A 404 -0.21 -7.05 24.53
N ASN A 405 0.44 -8.00 25.20
CA ASN A 405 -0.18 -9.28 25.55
C ASN A 405 0.44 -9.96 26.78
N ILE A 406 -0.34 -10.84 27.41
CA ILE A 406 0.09 -11.88 28.35
C ILE A 406 -0.05 -13.22 27.62
N LEU A 407 1.01 -14.02 27.55
CA LEU A 407 1.01 -15.26 26.77
C LEU A 407 0.15 -16.35 27.44
N ILE A 408 -0.82 -16.92 26.72
CA ILE A 408 -1.50 -18.16 27.13
C ILE A 408 -0.68 -19.33 26.60
N CYS A 409 -0.49 -19.42 25.28
CA CYS A 409 0.37 -20.40 24.62
C CYS A 409 0.93 -19.89 23.28
N PRO A 410 2.15 -20.29 22.88
CA PRO A 410 2.83 -19.78 21.67
C PRO A 410 2.38 -20.50 20.38
N ARG A 411 1.07 -20.80 20.28
CA ARG A 411 0.44 -21.58 19.20
C ARG A 411 -1.08 -21.37 19.21
N PRO A 412 -1.83 -21.88 18.19
CA PRO A 412 -3.26 -22.09 18.32
C PRO A 412 -3.60 -22.78 19.65
N CYS A 413 -4.51 -22.18 20.43
CA CYS A 413 -4.84 -22.68 21.75
C CYS A 413 -5.65 -23.98 21.66
N PRO A 414 -5.24 -25.06 22.34
CA PRO A 414 -6.08 -26.25 22.49
C PRO A 414 -7.42 -25.91 23.14
N ALA A 415 -8.50 -26.56 22.69
CA ALA A 415 -9.86 -26.31 23.19
C ALA A 415 -9.97 -26.40 24.72
N SER A 416 -9.29 -27.36 25.35
CA SER A 416 -9.28 -27.54 26.81
C SER A 416 -8.66 -26.37 27.58
N ILE A 417 -7.62 -25.73 27.02
CA ILE A 417 -7.00 -24.54 27.60
C ILE A 417 -7.89 -23.32 27.35
N LEU A 418 -8.46 -23.23 26.15
CA LEU A 418 -9.34 -22.12 25.78
C LEU A 418 -10.61 -22.09 26.66
N GLU A 419 -11.23 -23.24 26.92
CA GLU A 419 -12.37 -23.38 27.83
C GLU A 419 -12.00 -22.95 29.27
N LYS A 420 -10.81 -23.35 29.75
CA LYS A 420 -10.31 -22.97 31.09
C LYS A 420 -10.19 -21.46 31.28
N VAL A 421 -9.87 -20.71 30.23
CA VAL A 421 -9.74 -19.23 30.27
C VAL A 421 -11.06 -18.51 29.90
N GLY A 422 -12.15 -19.25 29.71
CA GLY A 422 -13.48 -18.72 29.43
C GLY A 422 -13.79 -18.50 27.94
N GLY A 423 -12.95 -19.01 27.04
CA GLY A 423 -13.16 -18.86 25.60
C GLY A 423 -12.50 -17.61 24.99
N MET A 424 -12.59 -17.52 23.67
CA MET A 424 -12.15 -16.34 22.93
C MET A 424 -13.02 -15.12 23.30
N GLY A 425 -12.43 -13.94 23.42
CA GLY A 425 -13.16 -12.73 23.84
C GLY A 425 -13.42 -12.62 25.36
N SER A 426 -13.09 -13.65 26.13
CA SER A 426 -13.21 -13.63 27.60
C SER A 426 -12.32 -12.53 28.20
N LYS A 427 -12.83 -11.85 29.23
CA LYS A 427 -12.17 -10.72 29.87
C LYS A 427 -11.51 -11.12 31.18
N MET A 428 -10.33 -10.59 31.45
CA MET A 428 -9.62 -10.81 32.71
C MET A 428 -8.93 -9.53 33.20
N LYS A 429 -9.05 -9.27 34.50
CA LYS A 429 -8.35 -8.15 35.17
C LYS A 429 -7.05 -8.62 35.80
N TRP A 430 -6.04 -7.77 35.69
CA TRP A 430 -4.70 -8.03 36.20
C TRP A 430 -4.20 -6.82 36.99
N GLU A 431 -3.53 -7.08 38.08
CA GLU A 431 -2.76 -6.10 38.85
C GLU A 431 -1.28 -6.26 38.55
N VAL A 432 -0.57 -5.15 38.34
CA VAL A 432 0.88 -5.17 38.20
C VAL A 432 1.54 -5.13 39.58
N VAL A 433 2.25 -6.19 39.96
CA VAL A 433 2.79 -6.36 41.32
C VAL A 433 4.30 -6.22 41.41
N GLY A 434 5.01 -6.35 40.28
CA GLY A 434 6.46 -6.28 40.27
C GLY A 434 7.05 -6.05 38.90
N THR A 435 8.35 -5.75 38.86
CA THR A 435 9.13 -5.64 37.62
C THR A 435 10.43 -6.40 37.75
N ALA A 436 11.00 -6.82 36.63
CA ALA A 436 12.29 -7.48 36.59
C ALA A 436 13.02 -7.22 35.29
N CYS A 437 14.32 -7.46 35.33
CA CYS A 437 15.19 -7.44 34.17
C CYS A 437 15.98 -8.76 34.13
N PHE A 438 15.92 -9.45 32.99
CA PHE A 438 16.70 -10.65 32.72
C PHE A 438 17.90 -10.28 31.85
N GLU A 439 19.12 -10.54 32.33
CA GLU A 439 20.38 -10.39 31.59
C GLU A 439 20.56 -9.03 30.87
N ASN A 440 19.95 -7.97 31.40
CA ASN A 440 19.91 -6.64 30.76
C ASN A 440 19.37 -6.66 29.31
N SER A 441 18.59 -7.68 28.98
CA SER A 441 18.14 -8.01 27.62
C SER A 441 16.62 -8.15 27.51
N ILE A 442 15.92 -8.46 28.61
CA ILE A 442 14.46 -8.53 28.69
C ILE A 442 13.98 -7.78 29.93
N TRP A 443 13.03 -6.87 29.76
CA TRP A 443 12.34 -6.19 30.84
C TRP A 443 10.90 -6.68 30.89
N ALA A 444 10.43 -7.07 32.07
CA ALA A 444 9.10 -7.64 32.25
C ALA A 444 8.40 -7.10 33.51
N ALA A 445 7.07 -7.15 33.49
CA ALA A 445 6.22 -6.89 34.65
C ALA A 445 5.54 -8.19 35.10
N GLN A 446 5.52 -8.43 36.41
CA GLN A 446 4.79 -9.54 37.03
C GLN A 446 3.38 -9.11 37.33
N LEU A 447 2.44 -10.03 37.11
CA LEU A 447 1.03 -9.79 37.30
C LEU A 447 0.43 -10.66 38.40
N ARG A 448 -0.72 -10.23 38.91
CA ARG A 448 -1.61 -11.01 39.76
C ARG A 448 -3.04 -10.91 39.20
N PRO A 449 -3.78 -12.03 39.07
CA PRO A 449 -5.16 -11.97 38.60
C PRO A 449 -6.07 -11.28 39.63
N ILE A 450 -7.11 -10.61 39.14
CA ILE A 450 -8.18 -10.04 39.96
C ILE A 450 -9.53 -10.64 39.52
N PRO A 451 -10.27 -11.30 40.44
CA PRO A 451 -9.90 -11.62 41.82
C PRO A 451 -8.73 -12.62 41.92
N GLN A 452 -8.05 -12.69 43.08
CA GLN A 452 -6.85 -13.53 43.26
C GLN A 452 -7.07 -15.03 42.99
N HIS A 453 -8.31 -15.51 43.14
CA HIS A 453 -8.72 -16.88 42.89
C HIS A 453 -9.28 -17.09 41.48
N ALA A 454 -9.23 -16.09 40.60
CA ALA A 454 -9.69 -16.22 39.23
C ALA A 454 -8.86 -17.29 38.51
N LYS A 455 -9.54 -18.16 37.76
CA LYS A 455 -8.89 -19.19 36.97
C LYS A 455 -8.19 -18.54 35.77
N PHE A 456 -6.94 -18.91 35.53
CA PHE A 456 -6.20 -18.51 34.34
C PHE A 456 -5.29 -19.63 33.85
N HIS A 457 -4.77 -19.46 32.64
CA HIS A 457 -3.69 -20.25 32.07
C HIS A 457 -2.61 -19.34 31.50
N THR A 458 -1.35 -19.73 31.67
CA THR A 458 -0.15 -19.17 31.07
C THR A 458 0.89 -20.28 30.98
N ASP A 459 1.61 -20.38 29.86
CA ASP A 459 2.73 -21.32 29.73
C ASP A 459 3.98 -20.84 30.50
N ASN A 460 4.02 -19.58 30.93
CA ASN A 460 5.08 -19.07 31.83
C ASN A 460 4.83 -19.49 33.29
N PRO A 461 5.89 -19.67 34.12
CA PRO A 461 5.75 -20.05 35.54
C PRO A 461 4.91 -19.08 36.38
N SER A 462 4.90 -17.80 36.00
CA SER A 462 4.03 -16.78 36.58
C SER A 462 3.46 -15.90 35.47
N PRO A 463 2.26 -15.33 35.64
CA PRO A 463 1.69 -14.42 34.66
C PRO A 463 2.56 -13.16 34.58
N LEU A 464 3.04 -12.86 33.39
CA LEU A 464 3.96 -11.75 33.14
C LEU A 464 3.66 -11.08 31.80
N VAL A 465 4.09 -9.83 31.69
CA VAL A 465 4.11 -9.05 30.45
C VAL A 465 5.55 -8.72 30.11
N VAL A 466 5.98 -9.05 28.90
CA VAL A 466 7.26 -8.54 28.37
C VAL A 466 7.05 -7.08 27.97
N LEU A 467 7.82 -6.17 28.56
CA LEU A 467 7.72 -4.72 28.34
C LEU A 467 8.66 -4.26 27.23
N ALA A 468 9.88 -4.79 27.24
CA ALA A 468 10.89 -4.51 26.23
C ALA A 468 11.86 -5.70 26.12
N LEU A 469 12.48 -5.84 24.96
CA LEU A 469 13.55 -6.79 24.70
C LEU A 469 14.60 -6.20 23.76
N ARG A 470 15.83 -6.68 23.87
CA ARG A 470 16.86 -6.41 22.86
C ARG A 470 16.59 -7.23 21.60
N LYS A 471 16.87 -6.66 20.43
CA LYS A 471 16.75 -7.35 19.13
C LYS A 471 17.51 -8.67 19.13
N GLY A 472 16.89 -9.70 18.56
CA GLY A 472 17.44 -11.06 18.49
C GLY A 472 17.16 -11.94 19.72
N ILE A 473 16.60 -11.38 20.80
CA ILE A 473 16.20 -12.14 21.99
C ILE A 473 14.77 -12.67 21.84
N ARG A 474 14.53 -13.89 22.32
CA ARG A 474 13.21 -14.52 22.23
C ARG A 474 12.36 -14.11 23.44
N PRO A 475 11.09 -13.68 23.23
CA PRO A 475 10.19 -13.34 24.33
C PRO A 475 9.98 -14.46 25.35
N MET A 476 10.03 -15.72 24.91
CA MET A 476 9.85 -16.89 25.79
C MET A 476 10.90 -16.97 26.92
N ASP A 477 12.08 -16.39 26.72
CA ASP A 477 13.13 -16.40 27.75
C ASP A 477 12.74 -15.56 28.98
N ALA A 478 11.70 -14.72 28.91
CA ALA A 478 11.12 -14.01 30.06
C ALA A 478 10.60 -14.96 31.16
N GLY A 479 10.19 -16.18 30.80
CA GLY A 479 9.77 -17.20 31.77
C GLY A 479 10.87 -17.66 32.73
N LYS A 480 12.14 -17.32 32.45
CA LYS A 480 13.30 -17.65 33.29
C LYS A 480 13.54 -16.65 34.42
N ILE A 481 12.77 -15.56 34.49
CA ILE A 481 12.91 -14.54 35.53
C ILE A 481 12.48 -15.13 36.89
N GLN A 482 13.41 -15.11 37.85
CA GLN A 482 13.17 -15.52 39.24
C GLN A 482 13.15 -14.32 40.20
N ASN A 483 13.97 -13.30 39.93
CA ASN A 483 14.18 -12.17 40.83
C ASN A 483 13.27 -10.99 40.47
N TRP A 484 12.07 -10.99 41.04
CA TRP A 484 11.08 -9.92 40.87
C TRP A 484 11.23 -8.84 41.92
N GLN A 485 11.27 -7.58 41.49
CA GLN A 485 11.29 -6.40 42.36
C GLN A 485 9.84 -5.94 42.59
N PRO A 486 9.34 -5.94 43.84
CA PRO A 486 8.00 -5.45 44.14
C PRO A 486 7.80 -4.01 43.67
N LEU A 487 6.63 -3.72 43.10
CA LEU A 487 6.26 -2.36 42.76
C LEU A 487 5.72 -1.62 44.00
N PRO A 488 6.14 -0.38 44.22
CA PRO A 488 5.49 0.49 45.20
C PRO A 488 3.98 0.64 44.92
N PRO A 489 3.12 0.78 45.93
CA PRO A 489 1.67 0.88 45.76
C PRO A 489 1.22 1.97 44.78
N GLU A 490 1.99 3.06 44.66
CA GLU A 490 1.71 4.22 43.81
C GLU A 490 1.97 3.95 42.32
N LYS A 491 2.76 2.91 42.02
CA LYS A 491 3.08 2.45 40.67
C LYS A 491 2.31 1.19 40.27
N SER A 492 1.66 0.53 41.23
CA SER A 492 0.73 -0.57 40.95
C SER A 492 -0.56 -0.02 40.33
N PHE A 493 -1.08 -0.73 39.34
CA PHE A 493 -2.38 -0.43 38.75
C PHE A 493 -3.04 -1.69 38.19
N VAL A 494 -4.34 -1.59 37.98
CA VAL A 494 -5.18 -2.66 37.43
C VAL A 494 -5.56 -2.33 36.01
N PHE A 495 -5.54 -3.33 35.13
CA PHE A 495 -6.01 -3.21 33.75
C PHE A 495 -6.82 -4.45 33.35
N GLU A 496 -7.62 -4.30 32.30
CA GLU A 496 -8.42 -5.38 31.72
C GLU A 496 -7.77 -5.88 30.43
N THR A 497 -7.90 -7.18 30.20
CA THR A 497 -7.41 -7.87 29.01
C THR A 497 -8.52 -8.70 28.40
N VAL A 498 -8.37 -9.04 27.12
CA VAL A 498 -9.31 -9.87 26.36
C VAL A 498 -8.57 -11.06 25.77
N VAL A 499 -9.05 -12.28 25.96
CA VAL A 499 -8.49 -13.47 25.32
C VAL A 499 -8.61 -13.31 23.81
N GLY A 500 -7.47 -13.38 23.12
CA GLY A 500 -7.35 -13.15 21.69
C GLY A 500 -6.17 -13.93 21.10
N GLU A 501 -6.08 -13.90 19.78
CA GLU A 501 -4.96 -14.45 19.04
C GLU A 501 -4.20 -13.35 18.32
N LYS A 502 -2.87 -13.49 18.26
CA LYS A 502 -2.07 -12.77 17.28
C LYS A 502 -2.05 -13.58 15.99
N VAL A 503 -2.59 -12.99 14.95
CA VAL A 503 -2.86 -13.69 13.68
C VAL A 503 -2.32 -12.89 12.51
N ILE A 504 -1.98 -13.59 11.43
CA ILE A 504 -1.79 -12.97 10.12
C ILE A 504 -2.50 -13.81 9.07
N LEU A 505 -3.12 -13.13 8.14
CA LEU A 505 -3.89 -13.71 7.05
C LEU A 505 -2.99 -13.95 5.85
N ARG A 506 -3.36 -14.99 5.09
CA ARG A 506 -2.70 -15.38 3.85
C ARG A 506 -3.74 -15.78 2.81
N ILE A 507 -3.49 -15.45 1.55
CA ILE A 507 -4.31 -15.93 0.43
C ILE A 507 -3.56 -17.08 -0.22
N GLU A 508 -4.16 -18.25 -0.23
CA GLU A 508 -3.54 -19.46 -0.76
C GLU A 508 -4.53 -20.29 -1.58
N PRO A 509 -4.04 -21.15 -2.49
CA PRO A 509 -4.87 -22.17 -3.11
C PRO A 509 -5.59 -23.04 -2.07
N GLU A 510 -6.83 -23.39 -2.38
CA GLU A 510 -7.61 -24.35 -1.62
C GLU A 510 -6.98 -25.76 -1.79
N ASP A 511 -6.52 -26.37 -0.70
CA ASP A 511 -6.10 -27.79 -0.67
C ASP A 511 -7.17 -28.60 0.07
N PRO A 512 -7.92 -29.48 -0.62
CA PRO A 512 -8.95 -30.32 0.02
C PRO A 512 -8.43 -31.29 1.07
N ARG A 513 -7.11 -31.50 1.17
CA ARG A 513 -6.47 -32.45 2.10
C ARG A 513 -6.01 -31.78 3.40
N GLU A 514 -5.98 -30.45 3.45
CA GLU A 514 -5.54 -29.70 4.63
C GLU A 514 -6.74 -29.49 5.57
N ASP A 515 -6.60 -29.90 6.83
CA ASP A 515 -7.63 -29.65 7.84
C ASP A 515 -7.59 -28.20 8.37
N GLU A 516 -8.66 -27.76 9.05
CA GLU A 516 -8.76 -26.39 9.55
C GLU A 516 -7.64 -26.04 10.55
N TYR A 517 -7.22 -27.01 11.37
CA TYR A 517 -6.22 -26.79 12.40
C TYR A 517 -4.80 -26.69 11.82
N GLU A 518 -4.46 -27.52 10.85
CA GLU A 518 -3.23 -27.46 10.06
C GLU A 518 -3.12 -26.12 9.32
N SER A 519 -4.25 -25.61 8.84
CA SER A 519 -4.31 -24.31 8.17
C SER A 519 -3.92 -23.13 9.07
N LEU A 520 -3.95 -23.30 10.40
CA LEU A 520 -3.54 -22.26 11.38
C LEU A 520 -2.02 -22.06 11.47
N PHE A 521 -1.22 -22.92 10.83
CA PHE A 521 0.23 -22.83 10.81
C PHE A 521 0.73 -22.37 9.44
N ALA A 522 1.78 -21.54 9.41
CA ALA A 522 2.44 -21.20 8.16
C ALA A 522 2.99 -22.49 7.51
N ASN A 523 2.65 -22.71 6.23
CA ASN A 523 2.88 -23.94 5.46
C ASN A 523 4.08 -24.79 5.93
N LYS A 524 3.79 -26.04 6.34
CA LYS A 524 4.80 -27.08 6.65
C LYS A 524 5.47 -27.68 5.40
N SER A 525 5.07 -27.27 4.20
CA SER A 525 5.47 -27.90 2.92
C SER A 525 6.92 -27.66 2.51
N SER A 526 7.70 -26.86 3.24
CA SER A 526 9.13 -26.64 2.97
C SER A 526 10.08 -27.47 3.82
N LYS A 527 9.59 -28.45 4.61
CA LYS A 527 10.48 -29.52 5.06
C LYS A 527 10.88 -30.30 3.81
N ARG A 528 12.02 -29.91 3.23
CA ARG A 528 12.75 -30.68 2.22
C ARG A 528 12.62 -32.13 2.64
N LYS A 529 11.99 -32.94 1.80
CA LYS A 529 11.99 -34.39 1.91
C LYS A 529 13.47 -34.74 2.07
N HIS A 530 13.89 -35.07 3.28
CA HIS A 530 15.20 -35.67 3.49
C HIS A 530 15.11 -36.93 2.62
N ASN A 531 15.97 -37.04 1.60
CA ASN A 531 16.19 -38.34 0.98
C ASN A 531 16.71 -39.21 2.13
N GLY A 532 15.79 -39.91 2.79
CA GLY A 532 16.12 -41.00 3.68
C GLY A 532 16.54 -42.14 2.79
N ASP A 533 17.72 -42.66 3.07
CA ASP A 533 18.25 -43.89 2.54
C ASP A 533 17.18 -44.98 2.62
N GLU A 534 16.62 -45.36 1.47
CA GLU A 534 15.90 -46.61 1.31
C GLU A 534 16.67 -47.46 0.31
N ASP A 535 17.47 -48.34 0.90
CA ASP A 535 18.00 -49.57 0.33
C ASP A 535 16.86 -50.35 -0.35
N TRP A 536 16.78 -50.29 -1.68
CA TRP A 536 16.02 -51.25 -2.47
C TRP A 536 16.82 -51.66 -3.70
N ASN A 537 17.52 -52.78 -3.52
CA ASN A 537 17.97 -53.72 -4.54
C ASN A 537 17.05 -53.77 -5.76
N GLN A 538 17.52 -53.31 -6.92
CA GLN A 538 17.07 -53.84 -8.21
C GLN A 538 18.26 -54.17 -9.12
N ARG A 539 18.26 -55.44 -9.53
CA ARG A 539 19.25 -56.16 -10.32
C ARG A 539 19.32 -55.59 -11.74
N ASN A 540 20.52 -55.24 -12.20
CA ASN A 540 20.83 -55.14 -13.62
C ASN A 540 21.62 -56.37 -14.07
N PRO A 541 21.14 -57.16 -15.06
CA PRO A 541 21.92 -58.19 -15.70
C PRO A 541 22.55 -57.67 -17.01
N HIS A 542 23.81 -58.08 -17.28
CA HIS A 542 24.57 -57.94 -18.54
C HIS A 542 25.10 -56.52 -18.88
N GLY A 543 26.36 -56.31 -19.27
CA GLY A 543 27.50 -57.20 -19.47
C GLY A 543 28.75 -56.42 -19.95
N HIS A 544 29.90 -57.01 -19.63
CA HIS A 544 31.17 -57.04 -20.38
C HIS A 544 32.04 -55.78 -20.63
N TYR A 545 33.19 -55.82 -19.94
CA TYR A 545 34.59 -55.88 -20.45
C TYR A 545 35.51 -54.66 -20.29
N SER A 546 36.75 -55.01 -19.88
CA SER A 546 37.98 -54.21 -19.68
C SER A 546 37.95 -53.27 -18.46
N GLY A 547 38.71 -53.46 -17.37
CA GLY A 547 39.98 -54.15 -17.18
C GLY A 547 41.12 -53.13 -17.16
N ARG A 548 41.74 -52.90 -15.98
CA ARG A 548 43.20 -52.99 -15.71
C ARG A 548 43.68 -52.04 -14.59
N ASN A 549 44.30 -52.68 -13.59
CA ASN A 549 45.40 -52.26 -12.67
C ASN A 549 45.21 -51.09 -11.69
N GLU A 550 45.24 -51.38 -10.38
CA GLU A 550 46.41 -51.36 -9.45
C GLU A 550 46.66 -49.93 -8.92
N SER A 551 47.03 -49.65 -7.68
CA SER A 551 47.43 -50.44 -6.53
C SER A 551 47.33 -49.54 -5.29
N ARG A 552 47.05 -50.16 -4.14
CA ARG A 552 47.59 -49.92 -2.79
C ARG A 552 48.27 -48.57 -2.47
N GLY A 553 47.91 -47.99 -1.32
CA GLY A 553 48.84 -47.13 -0.59
C GLY A 553 48.24 -46.37 0.57
N TYR A 554 48.56 -46.84 1.79
CA TYR A 554 48.28 -46.22 3.08
C TYR A 554 49.02 -44.87 3.30
N HIS A 555 48.72 -44.25 4.45
CA HIS A 555 49.36 -43.11 5.14
C HIS A 555 48.63 -41.76 4.93
N SER A 556 47.90 -41.23 5.92
CA SER A 556 48.29 -40.78 7.27
C SER A 556 49.31 -39.63 7.26
N GLY A 557 48.84 -38.48 7.75
CA GLY A 557 49.63 -37.57 8.55
C GLY A 557 50.06 -36.28 7.85
N GLY A 558 50.09 -35.21 8.64
CA GLY A 558 51.14 -34.21 8.48
C GLY A 558 50.65 -32.78 8.28
N ARG A 559 50.41 -32.12 9.41
CA ARG A 559 50.52 -30.68 9.65
C ARG A 559 51.54 -29.96 8.75
N GLY A 560 51.12 -28.77 8.33
CA GLY A 560 51.94 -27.57 8.48
C GLY A 560 52.60 -27.06 7.21
N GLY A 561 52.53 -25.75 6.99
CA GLY A 561 53.39 -25.12 6.00
C GLY A 561 52.84 -23.81 5.46
N ARG A 562 53.09 -22.73 6.20
CA ARG A 562 53.03 -21.35 5.71
C ARG A 562 53.91 -21.20 4.46
N GLY A 563 53.44 -20.47 3.46
CA GLY A 563 54.27 -20.06 2.33
C GLY A 563 53.63 -18.95 1.50
N ARG A 564 54.12 -17.72 1.72
CA ARG A 564 54.24 -16.59 0.77
C ARG A 564 53.88 -16.97 -0.67
N GLY A 565 52.97 -16.28 -1.35
CA GLY A 565 53.12 -14.87 -1.67
C GLY A 565 53.74 -14.72 -3.06
N SER A 566 53.22 -13.75 -3.81
CA SER A 566 53.78 -13.11 -5.02
C SER A 566 53.21 -13.54 -6.37
N ARG A 567 52.83 -12.48 -7.11
CA ARG A 567 52.72 -12.33 -8.58
C ARG A 567 51.62 -13.17 -9.24
N GLY A 568 50.62 -12.60 -9.89
CA GLY A 568 50.66 -11.40 -10.72
C GLY A 568 50.35 -11.82 -12.16
N GLY A 569 49.59 -10.99 -12.87
CA GLY A 569 49.60 -10.99 -14.34
C GLY A 569 48.38 -11.62 -15.02
N ARG A 570 47.49 -10.71 -15.46
CA ARG A 570 47.09 -10.50 -16.87
C ARG A 570 46.84 -11.74 -17.74
N GLY A 571 45.67 -11.77 -18.37
CA GLY A 571 45.58 -12.33 -19.72
C GLY A 571 44.22 -12.84 -20.18
N ASN A 572 43.36 -11.92 -20.61
CA ASN A 572 42.59 -11.97 -21.86
C ASN A 572 42.24 -13.33 -22.52
N ALA A 573 40.93 -13.50 -22.73
CA ALA A 573 40.27 -13.54 -24.04
C ALA A 573 39.51 -14.83 -24.46
N ARG A 574 38.27 -14.55 -24.86
CA ARG A 574 37.56 -15.01 -26.08
C ARG A 574 36.87 -16.38 -26.11
N GLY A 575 35.56 -16.28 -26.36
CA GLY A 575 34.76 -17.15 -27.22
C GLY A 575 33.99 -18.23 -26.47
N GLY A 576 32.68 -18.43 -26.59
CA GLY A 576 31.73 -17.94 -27.58
C GLY A 576 30.90 -19.11 -28.13
N ARG A 577 29.57 -19.01 -27.96
CA ARG A 577 28.46 -19.68 -28.69
C ARG A 577 27.97 -21.08 -28.29
N GLY A 578 26.65 -21.11 -28.08
CA GLY A 578 25.72 -22.25 -28.24
C GLY A 578 24.77 -22.36 -27.05
N GLY A 579 23.52 -21.89 -27.02
CA GLY A 579 22.55 -21.62 -28.08
C GLY A 579 21.48 -22.72 -28.11
N ARG A 580 20.37 -22.53 -27.35
CA ARG A 580 19.01 -23.15 -27.42
C ARG A 580 18.28 -22.75 -26.12
N GLY A 581 17.20 -21.98 -26.04
CA GLY A 581 16.15 -21.65 -26.98
C GLY A 581 14.84 -22.33 -26.58
N ARG A 582 13.98 -21.65 -25.79
CA ARG A 582 12.49 -21.60 -25.90
C ARG A 582 11.82 -21.19 -24.58
N GLY A 583 10.92 -20.22 -24.67
CA GLY A 583 9.91 -19.94 -23.64
C GLY A 583 9.67 -18.46 -23.36
N GLY A 584 9.36 -17.66 -24.39
CA GLY A 584 8.95 -16.27 -24.23
C GLY A 584 7.62 -16.17 -23.49
N GLY A 585 7.66 -15.61 -22.29
CA GLY A 585 6.51 -15.06 -21.58
C GLY A 585 6.73 -13.56 -21.45
N TYR A 586 5.82 -12.78 -22.02
CA TYR A 586 5.81 -11.32 -21.92
C TYR A 586 5.60 -10.94 -20.45
N ASN A 587 6.65 -10.46 -19.79
CA ASN A 587 6.55 -9.91 -18.43
C ASN A 587 5.76 -8.61 -18.47
N TYR A 588 4.48 -8.69 -18.12
CA TYR A 588 3.64 -7.57 -17.77
C TYR A 588 4.23 -6.86 -16.54
N ARG A 589 4.40 -5.53 -16.60
CA ARG A 589 4.82 -4.69 -15.46
C ARG A 589 4.11 -3.33 -15.55
N SER A 590 2.97 -3.19 -14.88
CA SER A 590 2.23 -1.93 -14.80
C SER A 590 1.33 -1.92 -13.58
N LEU A 591 1.27 -0.82 -12.81
CA LEU A 591 0.65 -0.74 -11.48
C LEU A 591 1.25 -1.68 -10.40
N ASP A 592 1.93 -2.75 -10.79
CA ASP A 592 2.56 -3.77 -9.94
C ASP A 592 3.89 -3.35 -9.25
N ASP A 593 4.39 -2.12 -9.48
CA ASP A 593 5.60 -1.60 -8.83
C ASP A 593 5.28 -0.91 -7.47
N VAL A 594 4.27 -1.41 -6.75
CA VAL A 594 4.12 -1.12 -5.33
C VAL A 594 5.09 -2.06 -4.61
N GLU A 595 6.33 -1.61 -4.43
CA GLU A 595 7.26 -2.34 -3.59
C GLU A 595 6.66 -2.46 -2.18
N PRO A 596 6.56 -3.67 -1.61
CA PRO A 596 6.57 -3.80 -0.17
C PRO A 596 7.95 -3.30 0.26
N LYS A 597 7.99 -2.04 0.69
CA LYS A 597 9.15 -1.29 1.19
C LYS A 597 10.30 -2.20 1.64
N ASN A 598 11.25 -2.48 0.75
CA ASN A 598 12.50 -3.17 1.07
C ASN A 598 13.61 -2.68 0.13
N GLN A 599 14.38 -1.69 0.60
CA GLN A 599 15.64 -1.31 0.01
C GLN A 599 16.70 -2.39 0.30
N GLN A 600 16.66 -3.53 -0.40
CA GLN A 600 17.82 -4.39 -0.69
C GLN A 600 17.37 -5.64 -1.43
N GLY A 601 17.71 -5.73 -2.71
CA GLY A 601 17.49 -6.92 -3.52
C GLY A 601 18.19 -8.14 -2.95
N GLY A 602 17.41 -9.18 -2.67
CA GLY A 602 17.86 -10.48 -2.16
C GLY A 602 16.66 -11.20 -1.56
N TYR A 603 16.64 -12.54 -1.57
CA TYR A 603 15.66 -13.32 -0.80
C TYR A 603 15.63 -12.76 0.63
N GLY A 604 14.50 -12.17 1.01
CA GLY A 604 14.43 -11.28 2.16
C GLY A 604 14.82 -11.97 3.46
N PRO A 605 15.37 -11.22 4.44
CA PRO A 605 15.52 -11.72 5.80
C PRO A 605 14.15 -12.12 6.36
N GLN A 606 14.14 -13.09 7.26
CA GLN A 606 12.97 -13.57 7.98
C GLN A 606 12.15 -12.37 8.50
N VAL A 607 10.93 -12.19 7.96
CA VAL A 607 10.05 -11.08 8.34
C VAL A 607 9.68 -11.26 9.81
N ASP A 608 10.20 -10.39 10.68
CA ASP A 608 9.82 -10.35 12.08
C ASP A 608 8.43 -9.70 12.19
N TYR A 609 7.39 -10.53 12.21
CA TYR A 609 5.99 -10.11 12.35
C TYR A 609 5.68 -9.47 13.71
N ASP A 610 6.63 -9.41 14.64
CA ASP A 610 6.49 -8.62 15.87
C ASP A 610 6.76 -7.12 15.62
N ASP A 611 7.41 -6.70 14.53
CA ASP A 611 7.63 -5.27 14.20
C ASP A 611 6.42 -4.59 13.52
N ALA A 612 5.44 -5.38 13.08
CA ALA A 612 4.24 -4.85 12.45
C ALA A 612 3.43 -3.98 13.44
N TYR A 613 3.42 -4.31 14.73
CA TYR A 613 2.56 -3.67 15.74
C TYR A 613 3.23 -2.52 16.51
N ALA A 614 3.99 -1.65 15.84
CA ALA A 614 4.42 -0.39 16.47
C ALA A 614 3.18 0.49 16.76
N PRO A 615 3.09 1.15 17.93
CA PRO A 615 1.96 2.01 18.24
C PRO A 615 1.85 3.14 17.20
N LEU A 616 0.64 3.36 16.69
CA LEU A 616 0.29 4.53 15.88
C LEU A 616 0.49 5.81 16.71
N SER A 617 1.70 6.37 16.65
CA SER A 617 1.99 7.74 17.05
C SER A 617 2.83 8.41 15.97
N LYS A 618 2.17 8.91 14.92
CA LYS A 618 2.68 10.02 14.13
C LYS A 618 1.91 11.28 14.54
N THR A 619 2.36 11.93 15.60
CA THR A 619 2.00 13.33 15.84
C THR A 619 2.71 14.19 14.80
N ASN A 620 1.93 14.90 13.99
CA ASN A 620 2.38 15.97 13.11
C ASN A 620 3.14 17.02 13.93
N ASN A 621 4.46 17.07 13.80
CA ASN A 621 5.25 18.26 14.09
C ASN A 621 5.93 18.73 12.80
N PRO A 622 5.84 20.02 12.44
CA PRO A 622 6.52 20.56 11.26
C PRO A 622 8.05 20.49 11.45
N PRO A 623 8.83 20.32 10.37
CA PRO A 623 10.28 20.33 10.47
C PRO A 623 10.76 21.74 10.84
N VAL A 624 11.32 21.89 12.04
CA VAL A 624 12.03 23.10 12.45
C VAL A 624 13.42 23.04 11.81
N SER A 625 13.65 23.98 10.89
CA SER A 625 14.96 24.30 10.31
C SER A 625 15.98 24.62 11.40
N ALA A 626 17.15 24.00 11.32
CA ALA A 626 18.31 24.33 12.15
C ALA A 626 18.83 25.75 11.83
N PRO A 627 19.24 26.52 12.85
CA PRO A 627 20.20 27.59 12.66
C PRO A 627 21.49 27.34 13.45
N SER A 628 22.60 27.56 12.76
CA SER A 628 23.95 27.81 13.27
C SER A 628 23.98 28.94 14.33
N GLY A 629 24.70 28.72 15.44
CA GLY A 629 25.06 29.80 16.40
C GLY A 629 26.25 30.65 15.92
N PRO A 630 26.94 31.43 16.77
CA PRO A 630 26.68 31.75 18.20
C PRO A 630 26.74 33.27 18.53
N SER A 631 26.21 33.72 19.69
CA SER A 631 26.70 34.92 20.43
C SER A 631 25.91 35.16 21.74
N GLN A 632 26.59 35.79 22.71
CA GLN A 632 26.32 35.95 24.14
C GLN A 632 25.31 37.07 24.49
N GLY A 633 24.69 37.02 25.69
CA GLY A 633 24.07 38.19 26.34
C GLY A 633 23.16 37.88 27.54
N ARG A 634 23.38 38.54 28.68
CA ARG A 634 22.82 38.31 30.03
C ARG A 634 21.47 39.03 30.31
N GLY A 635 20.51 38.31 30.93
CA GLY A 635 19.51 38.68 31.98
C GLY A 635 18.48 39.83 31.76
N PRO A 636 17.52 40.11 32.68
CA PRO A 636 16.83 39.27 33.69
C PRO A 636 15.26 39.35 33.66
N GLN A 637 14.58 38.44 34.40
CA GLN A 637 13.12 38.37 34.73
C GLN A 637 12.64 39.53 35.66
N PRO A 638 11.32 39.85 35.87
CA PRO A 638 10.20 38.99 36.42
C PRO A 638 8.74 39.45 36.01
N PRO A 639 7.60 39.23 36.76
CA PRO A 639 7.06 38.12 37.57
C PRO A 639 5.63 37.61 37.14
N ARG A 640 5.09 36.66 37.93
CA ARG A 640 3.88 35.80 37.81
C ARG A 640 2.48 36.43 38.06
N GLY A 641 1.46 35.84 37.38
CA GLY A 641 0.14 35.41 37.91
C GLY A 641 -1.10 36.25 37.50
N PRO A 642 -2.37 35.77 37.64
CA PRO A 642 -2.92 34.39 37.77
C PRO A 642 -4.04 34.04 36.73
N ALA A 643 -4.48 32.77 36.69
CA ALA A 643 -5.69 32.22 36.01
C ALA A 643 -6.98 32.47 36.86
N PRO A 644 -8.27 32.14 36.50
CA PRO A 644 -8.75 31.01 35.64
C PRO A 644 -10.10 31.19 34.86
N SER A 645 -10.49 30.19 34.04
CA SER A 645 -11.86 29.60 33.88
C SER A 645 -11.93 28.69 32.62
N GLN A 646 -12.08 27.38 32.79
CA GLN A 646 -13.29 26.56 32.57
C GLN A 646 -13.91 26.56 31.17
N GLY A 647 -13.76 25.43 30.46
CA GLY A 647 -14.55 25.05 29.28
C GLY A 647 -14.32 23.57 28.92
N ARG A 648 -15.38 22.76 29.01
CA ARG A 648 -15.43 21.30 28.77
C ARG A 648 -15.20 20.92 27.30
N PRO A 649 -14.70 19.71 26.97
CA PRO A 649 -14.92 19.10 25.67
C PRO A 649 -15.91 17.93 25.72
N MET A 650 -16.78 17.89 24.71
CA MET A 650 -17.70 16.81 24.37
C MET A 650 -16.92 15.60 23.85
N GLY A 651 -17.26 14.41 24.35
CA GLY A 651 -16.66 13.14 23.95
C GLY A 651 -17.17 12.67 22.59
N VAL A 652 -16.24 12.27 21.73
CA VAL A 652 -16.49 11.43 20.55
C VAL A 652 -15.93 10.05 20.89
N GLN A 653 -16.82 9.07 21.04
CA GLN A 653 -16.48 7.67 21.26
C GLN A 653 -15.90 7.09 19.96
N ALA A 654 -14.63 6.70 19.98
CA ALA A 654 -14.04 5.84 18.96
C ALA A 654 -14.31 4.37 19.33
N ALA A 655 -15.05 3.68 18.47
CA ALA A 655 -15.37 2.26 18.60
C ALA A 655 -14.12 1.39 18.36
N ASN A 656 -13.97 0.35 19.17
CA ASN A 656 -12.81 -0.52 19.25
C ASN A 656 -13.11 -1.81 18.46
N ASN A 657 -12.95 -1.79 17.13
CA ASN A 657 -13.50 -2.82 16.22
C ASN A 657 -12.69 -4.14 16.09
N ASN A 658 -11.78 -4.44 17.02
CA ASN A 658 -10.94 -5.64 16.89
C ASN A 658 -11.65 -6.95 17.25
N SER A 659 -12.85 -6.89 17.86
CA SER A 659 -13.64 -8.08 18.24
C SER A 659 -14.44 -8.69 17.09
N ASP A 660 -14.79 -7.91 16.06
CA ASP A 660 -15.73 -8.35 15.02
C ASP A 660 -15.11 -9.22 13.93
N LEU A 661 -13.78 -9.23 13.80
CA LEU A 661 -13.08 -10.11 12.85
C LEU A 661 -13.31 -11.60 13.13
N GLN A 662 -13.77 -11.99 14.32
CA GLN A 662 -13.99 -13.40 14.66
C GLN A 662 -15.31 -13.96 14.10
N HIS A 663 -16.26 -13.10 13.71
CA HIS A 663 -17.57 -13.52 13.21
C HIS A 663 -17.64 -13.66 11.68
N TYR A 664 -16.57 -13.30 10.95
CA TYR A 664 -16.50 -13.34 9.49
C TYR A 664 -15.78 -14.58 8.93
N TYR A 665 -15.40 -15.54 9.78
CA TYR A 665 -14.74 -16.79 9.40
C TYR A 665 -15.56 -18.01 9.77
#